data_AF-A0A8C4DVA3-F1
#
_entry.id   AF-A0A8C4DVA3-F1
#
_cell.length_a   1.000
_cell.length_b   1.000
_cell.length_c   1.000
_cell.angle_alpha   90.00
_cell.angle_beta   90.00
_cell.angle_gamma   90.00
#
_symmetry.space_group_name_H-M   'P 1'
#
loop_
_entity.id
_entity.type
_entity.pdbx_description
1 polymer ?
#
loop_
_entity_poly.entity_id
_entity_poly.type
_entity_poly.pdbx_seq_one_letter_code
_entity_poly.pdbx_strand_id
1 'polypeptide(L)'
;MIGRGEDSAVCSGNSEIKSRAVVKYSAAPPPTSYALLQEKTDLKLPPANWLRENPQLGSAGTTILGSSSKSKPFSSFGMAYDFIDCIGDDVDVVSDSENIKKLLKIPYSKSHVSMAVHRVGRTLLLDELDIQELFMRSSQTGDWTWLKEFYQRLVDQKWQRKKKSKEHWYQKAILSKFLYYSINGDGAAEPVQNDLNEGEEENGAEEFSSSWPTTFTSTSSDAEESDPPNMFALGQVTSIPKEQNLPMLFNEGENSQGLRNDFVRNIMWTFEDIHMLVGSNMPIFGGGRYPAVSLRLRDNNKPINILTGIDYWLDNLMCNVPELVMCFHVNGIVQKYEMIKTEDIPHLENSTFSTRVVKDIAQNILSFLKSNCTKEGHTYWLFKASGSDIVKLYDLTTLCEEAEEEKCQNPFTLPVAVLLYKVASNLMLKARQNRKHYGTIRTLLLNCVKLLDQERHPQIIASAHYILSELFQLDEPPQEDGEESLRAGGSEDSYSDEDREEEEEEEAELTEDSDENSSYSSQDDSKAVAVIRSVGELSVPEKYKSTHQIRPSCAFPVSQDKEEKCRHVLSYVLKGLKAVDGTIKKESDLPAADPNTPIPLKYEDRSAIGACAAETGISLLLERAGPLQADQKHPTRSGMLPGSWQHRMKLQLFLKASKAYYVLSDAATNLLKYGRALRYIKLSLQCYDAYCSVSGTLHPQVLQFHSQCLSLCGDIQLMLAQNAKNRAAYLEEYSYQTKEDQEILHSLHRESSCQAFNMATDLAMDPEYQLFVSSKCYEAAYELLVSEALKDHASDQLAQVLKRLGNIRNEMGVYHMNQAAAMQTEKVKRSVSVAEQEMWKKSFAFFEKGMKDFEAIGDRTNTALLLCNTGRLMRICAQAHCAISADQSRGEFSPEEALYYNKAIDYYLRAIKSLASRESHSAVWDSVNWELSTTYFTLATLLQDYAPLSRKAQEQIEREVTEAMMKSLKYCDLQTESARQPLYQYRAATIHHRLASMYHSCFRNQVGDEHLRKQHRSLAELHYSKAVCLFLSLKDAPCELLRTLLERVAFAEFTMAGQSSSAAKLKSLTGAIEIMTETRYAFQLIHNELLEDFGQPFSGSHTSPDVASAPPSGLNLEEVMKLIGVFEPSFSFLLLQLIKLMTTMKRKPSNKDEELLKTYKNVYSKLLRAEKNAPLLSRVKLHIELLQQLTSQTGSDDTGTVQ
;
A
#
# COMPACT_ATOMS: atom_id res chain seq x y z
N MET A 1 -41.42 -11.07 -5.59
CA MET A 1 -42.35 -9.99 -5.94
C MET A 1 -43.59 -10.10 -5.05
N ILE A 2 -43.83 -9.12 -4.18
CA ILE A 2 -45.14 -8.86 -3.56
C ILE A 2 -45.28 -7.33 -3.61
N GLY A 3 -46.46 -6.82 -3.95
CA GLY A 3 -46.64 -5.41 -4.35
C GLY A 3 -46.53 -4.42 -3.19
N ARG A 4 -46.01 -3.21 -3.48
CA ARG A 4 -46.30 -2.03 -2.66
C ARG A 4 -47.71 -1.55 -3.00
N GLY A 5 -48.56 -1.40 -1.98
CA GLY A 5 -49.75 -0.55 -2.04
C GLY A 5 -49.48 0.71 -1.23
N GLU A 6 -49.37 1.85 -1.89
CA GLU A 6 -49.26 3.16 -1.25
C GLU A 6 -50.61 3.89 -1.38
N ASP A 7 -51.54 3.62 -0.44
CA ASP A 7 -52.82 4.34 -0.35
C ASP A 7 -52.74 5.41 0.75
N SER A 8 -52.82 6.68 0.34
CA SER A 8 -52.63 7.85 1.23
C SER A 8 -53.96 8.49 1.63
N ALA A 9 -54.67 7.85 2.57
CA ALA A 9 -55.88 8.40 3.17
C ALA A 9 -55.56 9.43 4.28
N VAL A 10 -55.67 10.73 3.97
CA VAL A 10 -55.50 11.82 4.95
C VAL A 10 -56.76 11.98 5.79
N CYS A 11 -56.74 11.48 7.03
CA CYS A 11 -57.77 11.73 8.05
C CYS A 11 -57.25 12.71 9.11
N SER A 12 -58.02 13.76 9.40
CA SER A 12 -57.58 14.86 10.26
C SER A 12 -57.81 14.58 11.76
N GLY A 13 -56.77 14.07 12.41
CA GLY A 13 -56.44 14.35 13.81
C GLY A 13 -57.36 13.82 14.92
N ASN A 14 -56.92 12.75 15.61
CA ASN A 14 -56.85 12.76 17.07
C ASN A 14 -55.92 11.68 17.66
N SER A 15 -55.35 12.00 18.83
CA SER A 15 -54.79 11.13 19.90
C SER A 15 -53.85 9.93 19.65
N GLU A 16 -53.73 9.31 18.48
CA GLU A 16 -52.93 8.08 18.31
C GLU A 16 -51.42 8.25 18.53
N ILE A 17 -50.79 7.21 19.09
CA ILE A 17 -49.34 7.06 19.24
C ILE A 17 -48.82 6.04 18.23
N LYS A 18 -47.74 6.40 17.54
CA LYS A 18 -47.05 5.56 16.55
C LYS A 18 -46.18 4.52 17.26
N SER A 19 -46.69 3.30 17.38
CA SER A 19 -45.93 2.13 17.84
C SER A 19 -45.74 1.15 16.68
N ARG A 20 -44.52 0.63 16.48
CA ARG A 20 -44.22 -0.42 15.50
C ARG A 20 -43.21 -1.41 16.07
N ALA A 21 -43.67 -2.61 16.40
CA ALA A 21 -42.82 -3.71 16.87
C ALA A 21 -42.56 -4.73 15.75
N VAL A 22 -41.29 -5.04 15.51
CA VAL A 22 -40.84 -6.03 14.50
C VAL A 22 -40.00 -7.10 15.18
N VAL A 23 -40.51 -8.33 15.23
CA VAL A 23 -39.79 -9.46 15.82
C VAL A 23 -38.54 -9.78 14.99
N LYS A 24 -37.36 -9.70 15.61
CA LYS A 24 -36.06 -10.04 15.00
C LYS A 24 -35.67 -11.50 15.25
N TYR A 25 -36.09 -12.05 16.39
CA TYR A 25 -35.86 -13.44 16.77
C TYR A 25 -37.02 -13.96 17.62
N SER A 26 -37.37 -15.24 17.44
CA SER A 26 -38.38 -15.93 18.22
C SER A 26 -37.99 -17.39 18.39
N ALA A 27 -37.66 -17.79 19.62
CA ALA A 27 -37.67 -19.18 20.07
C ALA A 27 -39.08 -19.67 20.44
N ALA A 28 -40.08 -18.78 20.41
CA ALA A 28 -41.47 -19.14 20.71
C ALA A 28 -42.05 -20.13 19.68
N PRO A 29 -42.91 -21.07 20.12
CA PRO A 29 -43.78 -21.81 19.21
C PRO A 29 -44.74 -20.86 18.46
N PRO A 30 -45.39 -21.33 17.38
CA PRO A 30 -46.51 -20.62 16.78
C PRO A 30 -47.59 -20.29 17.82
N PRO A 31 -48.29 -19.13 17.71
CA PRO A 31 -49.39 -18.79 18.61
C PRO A 31 -50.40 -19.94 18.67
N THR A 32 -50.63 -20.44 19.89
CA THR A 32 -51.55 -21.55 20.15
C THR A 32 -52.92 -20.99 20.51
N SER A 33 -53.98 -21.63 20.03
CA SER A 33 -55.36 -21.27 20.36
C SER A 33 -55.61 -21.45 21.85
N TYR A 34 -56.05 -20.40 22.54
CA TYR A 34 -56.39 -20.49 23.95
C TYR A 34 -57.79 -21.08 24.15
N ALA A 35 -57.96 -21.82 25.23
CA ALA A 35 -59.27 -22.22 25.73
C ALA A 35 -59.86 -21.14 26.65
N LEU A 36 -61.14 -20.81 26.46
CA LEU A 36 -61.93 -20.14 27.47
C LEU A 36 -62.35 -21.19 28.51
N LEU A 37 -61.97 -20.99 29.76
CA LEU A 37 -62.38 -21.85 30.87
C LEU A 37 -63.83 -21.56 31.27
N GLN A 38 -64.58 -22.58 31.65
CA GLN A 38 -65.94 -22.38 32.15
C GLN A 38 -66.00 -21.49 33.40
N GLU A 39 -67.12 -20.77 33.53
CA GLU A 39 -67.44 -20.06 34.76
C GLU A 39 -67.51 -21.06 35.93
N LYS A 40 -66.98 -20.67 37.09
CA LYS A 40 -66.77 -21.50 38.29
C LYS A 40 -65.59 -22.48 38.29
N THR A 41 -64.74 -22.56 37.27
CA THR A 41 -63.49 -23.36 37.34
C THR A 41 -62.56 -22.83 38.45
N ASP A 42 -62.12 -23.70 39.38
CA ASP A 42 -61.24 -23.33 40.50
C ASP A 42 -59.75 -23.51 40.17
N LEU A 43 -59.08 -22.38 39.91
CA LEU A 43 -57.65 -22.30 39.60
C LEU A 43 -56.72 -22.59 40.81
N LYS A 44 -57.27 -22.92 41.99
CA LYS A 44 -56.49 -23.52 43.09
C LYS A 44 -56.07 -24.95 42.75
N LEU A 45 -56.88 -25.71 42.02
CA LEU A 45 -56.53 -27.06 41.57
C LEU A 45 -55.46 -26.96 40.46
N PRO A 46 -54.44 -27.84 40.45
CA PRO A 46 -53.45 -27.87 39.37
C PRO A 46 -53.98 -28.70 38.19
N PRO A 47 -53.81 -28.26 36.93
CA PRO A 47 -54.05 -29.13 35.78
C PRO A 47 -53.06 -30.31 35.78
N ALA A 48 -53.44 -31.44 35.17
CA ALA A 48 -52.65 -32.68 35.19
C ALA A 48 -51.23 -32.59 34.58
N ASN A 49 -50.94 -31.53 33.82
CA ASN A 49 -49.64 -31.22 33.24
C ASN A 49 -48.91 -30.03 33.90
N TRP A 50 -49.43 -29.49 35.02
CA TRP A 50 -48.78 -28.39 35.74
C TRP A 50 -47.33 -28.76 36.11
N LEU A 51 -46.43 -27.78 36.04
CA LEU A 51 -44.98 -27.92 36.25
C LEU A 51 -44.22 -28.79 35.23
N ARG A 52 -44.88 -29.42 34.25
CA ARG A 52 -44.20 -30.09 33.14
C ARG A 52 -43.83 -29.08 32.06
N GLU A 53 -42.71 -29.30 31.38
CA GLU A 53 -42.38 -28.54 30.18
C GLU A 53 -43.40 -28.86 29.07
N ASN A 54 -44.00 -27.83 28.50
CA ASN A 54 -44.96 -27.94 27.39
C ASN A 54 -44.41 -27.12 26.21
N PRO A 55 -44.19 -27.72 25.02
CA PRO A 55 -43.68 -27.00 23.85
C PRO A 55 -44.48 -25.74 23.46
N GLN A 56 -45.77 -25.67 23.82
CA GLN A 56 -46.64 -24.52 23.52
C GLN A 56 -46.51 -23.37 24.54
N LEU A 57 -45.99 -23.63 25.75
CA LEU A 57 -45.69 -22.63 26.79
C LEU A 57 -44.19 -22.27 26.85
N GLY A 58 -43.31 -23.14 26.32
CA GLY A 58 -41.86 -22.95 26.31
C GLY A 58 -41.27 -22.68 27.70
N SER A 59 -40.15 -21.95 27.74
CA SER A 59 -39.53 -21.49 29.00
C SER A 59 -40.36 -20.43 29.76
N ALA A 60 -41.44 -19.91 29.17
CA ALA A 60 -42.37 -19.01 29.86
C ALA A 60 -43.19 -19.76 30.94
N GLY A 61 -43.47 -21.06 30.75
CA GLY A 61 -44.20 -21.88 31.72
C GLY A 61 -43.50 -22.03 33.07
N THR A 62 -42.16 -22.15 33.06
CA THR A 62 -41.33 -22.31 34.27
C THR A 62 -40.95 -20.95 34.88
N THR A 63 -40.60 -19.94 34.07
CA THR A 63 -40.21 -18.61 34.58
C THR A 63 -41.34 -17.89 35.33
N ILE A 64 -42.61 -18.06 34.94
CA ILE A 64 -43.74 -17.39 35.61
C ILE A 64 -43.89 -17.78 37.08
N LEU A 65 -43.60 -19.04 37.45
CA LEU A 65 -43.60 -19.51 38.83
C LEU A 65 -42.41 -19.03 39.66
N GLY A 66 -41.34 -18.54 39.02
CA GLY A 66 -40.13 -18.14 39.72
C GLY A 66 -39.26 -19.32 40.16
N SER A 67 -39.34 -20.48 39.49
CA SER A 67 -38.28 -21.49 39.54
C SER A 67 -37.08 -20.98 38.74
N SER A 68 -36.37 -19.99 39.30
CA SER A 68 -35.27 -19.34 38.62
C SER A 68 -34.08 -20.29 38.47
N SER A 69 -33.82 -20.73 37.24
CA SER A 69 -32.51 -20.44 36.67
C SER A 69 -32.24 -18.96 36.99
N LYS A 70 -31.31 -18.72 37.93
CA LYS A 70 -31.09 -17.42 38.60
C LYS A 70 -31.13 -16.31 37.55
N SER A 71 -31.91 -15.26 37.78
CA SER A 71 -31.96 -14.09 36.90
C SER A 71 -30.54 -13.63 36.60
N LYS A 72 -30.04 -13.94 35.40
CA LYS A 72 -28.65 -13.65 35.06
C LYS A 72 -28.55 -12.13 35.02
N PRO A 73 -27.65 -11.50 35.78
CA PRO A 73 -27.39 -10.10 35.58
C PRO A 73 -26.84 -9.91 34.16
N PHE A 74 -27.08 -8.72 33.59
CA PHE A 74 -26.50 -8.27 32.32
C PHE A 74 -27.15 -8.86 31.05
N SER A 75 -28.50 -8.98 31.03
CA SER A 75 -29.23 -9.54 29.88
C SER A 75 -29.20 -8.65 28.64
N SER A 76 -29.00 -7.33 28.80
CA SER A 76 -28.85 -6.41 27.67
C SER A 76 -27.60 -6.69 26.82
N PHE A 77 -26.51 -7.18 27.44
CA PHE A 77 -25.27 -7.53 26.74
C PHE A 77 -25.43 -8.77 25.86
N GLY A 78 -26.21 -9.76 26.30
CA GLY A 78 -26.53 -10.94 25.48
C GLY A 78 -27.29 -10.55 24.21
N MET A 79 -28.30 -9.68 24.32
CA MET A 79 -29.02 -9.15 23.16
C MET A 79 -28.14 -8.26 22.26
N ALA A 80 -27.30 -7.41 22.83
CA ALA A 80 -26.37 -6.58 22.07
C ALA A 80 -25.27 -7.40 21.35
N TYR A 81 -24.97 -8.60 21.83
CA TYR A 81 -24.07 -9.54 21.17
C TYR A 81 -24.76 -10.29 20.01
N ASP A 82 -25.97 -10.82 20.23
CA ASP A 82 -26.77 -11.50 19.20
C ASP A 82 -27.15 -10.57 18.02
N PHE A 83 -27.46 -9.29 18.31
CA PHE A 83 -27.90 -8.30 17.30
C PHE A 83 -26.87 -7.18 17.08
N ILE A 84 -25.59 -7.53 17.19
CA ILE A 84 -24.46 -6.59 17.13
C ILE A 84 -24.41 -5.73 15.86
N ASP A 85 -25.07 -6.17 14.78
CA ASP A 85 -25.23 -5.38 13.55
C ASP A 85 -26.00 -4.07 13.72
N CYS A 86 -26.89 -3.99 14.71
CA CYS A 86 -27.78 -2.85 14.96
C CYS A 86 -27.22 -1.89 16.03
N ILE A 87 -26.09 -2.23 16.66
CA ILE A 87 -25.52 -1.49 17.80
C ILE A 87 -24.60 -0.38 17.32
N GLY A 88 -24.70 0.79 17.93
CA GLY A 88 -23.82 1.95 17.70
C GLY A 88 -24.40 3.03 16.79
N ASP A 89 -25.22 2.66 15.79
CA ASP A 89 -25.86 3.60 14.84
C ASP A 89 -27.39 3.44 14.71
N ASP A 90 -27.94 2.22 14.62
CA ASP A 90 -29.38 2.00 14.30
C ASP A 90 -30.33 1.96 15.52
N VAL A 91 -29.80 1.78 16.74
CA VAL A 91 -30.60 1.52 17.96
C VAL A 91 -30.19 2.47 19.09
N ASP A 92 -31.18 3.10 19.72
CA ASP A 92 -30.99 3.98 20.87
C ASP A 92 -30.80 3.20 22.19
N VAL A 93 -31.59 2.14 22.38
CA VAL A 93 -31.71 1.44 23.67
C VAL A 93 -31.77 -0.08 23.49
N VAL A 94 -31.06 -0.84 24.34
CA VAL A 94 -31.18 -2.30 24.45
C VAL A 94 -31.55 -2.69 25.89
N SER A 95 -32.66 -3.40 26.09
CA SER A 95 -33.12 -3.78 27.45
C SER A 95 -34.16 -4.89 27.50
N ASP A 96 -34.41 -5.43 28.70
CA ASP A 96 -35.60 -6.22 29.02
C ASP A 96 -36.86 -5.34 28.97
N SER A 97 -37.94 -5.87 28.40
CA SER A 97 -39.31 -5.38 28.52
C SER A 97 -39.67 -4.88 29.94
N GLU A 98 -39.32 -5.61 30.99
CA GLU A 98 -39.61 -5.23 32.37
C GLU A 98 -38.83 -3.99 32.83
N ASN A 99 -37.63 -3.76 32.30
CA ASN A 99 -36.81 -2.60 32.63
C ASN A 99 -37.32 -1.33 31.94
N ILE A 100 -37.71 -1.43 30.66
CA ILE A 100 -38.40 -0.34 29.96
C ILE A 100 -39.70 0.00 30.69
N LYS A 101 -40.51 -1.00 31.07
CA LYS A 101 -41.73 -0.78 31.86
C LYS A 101 -41.44 -0.15 33.23
N LYS A 102 -40.38 -0.52 33.94
CA LYS A 102 -39.99 0.12 35.22
C LYS A 102 -39.68 1.61 35.03
N LEU A 103 -38.92 1.97 33.98
CA LEU A 103 -38.59 3.37 33.67
C LEU A 103 -39.85 4.19 33.36
N LEU A 104 -40.70 3.72 32.43
CA LEU A 104 -41.91 4.44 32.04
C LEU A 104 -42.95 4.55 33.18
N LYS A 105 -42.92 3.62 34.15
CA LYS A 105 -43.74 3.67 35.37
C LYS A 105 -43.14 4.54 36.51
N ILE A 106 -41.96 5.16 36.35
CA ILE A 106 -41.33 6.00 37.41
C ILE A 106 -42.28 7.06 37.99
N PRO A 107 -43.00 7.88 37.18
CA PRO A 107 -43.87 8.93 37.72
C PRO A 107 -45.15 8.43 38.38
N TYR A 108 -45.55 7.20 38.09
CA TYR A 108 -46.73 6.56 38.68
C TYR A 108 -46.39 5.68 39.89
N SER A 109 -45.09 5.46 40.18
CA SER A 109 -44.63 4.48 41.17
C SER A 109 -43.82 5.09 42.32
N LYS A 110 -44.28 4.84 43.55
CA LYS A 110 -43.50 5.06 44.78
C LYS A 110 -42.49 3.94 45.07
N SER A 111 -42.32 2.96 44.16
CA SER A 111 -41.24 1.97 44.28
C SER A 111 -39.85 2.62 44.19
N HIS A 112 -38.85 1.88 44.64
CA HIS A 112 -37.48 2.13 44.23
C HIS A 112 -37.27 1.75 42.76
N VAL A 113 -36.20 2.28 42.16
CA VAL A 113 -35.63 1.84 40.88
C VAL A 113 -34.10 1.81 41.05
N SER A 114 -33.47 0.78 40.49
CA SER A 114 -32.01 0.59 40.51
C SER A 114 -31.61 -0.08 39.21
N MET A 115 -30.98 0.65 38.30
CA MET A 115 -30.63 0.17 36.96
C MET A 115 -29.22 0.58 36.58
N ALA A 116 -28.51 -0.32 35.90
CA ALA A 116 -27.24 -0.02 35.26
C ALA A 116 -27.48 0.48 33.82
N VAL A 117 -26.67 1.44 33.38
CA VAL A 117 -26.75 2.11 32.09
C VAL A 117 -25.36 2.12 31.47
N HIS A 118 -25.13 1.37 30.39
CA HIS A 118 -23.82 1.23 29.76
C HIS A 118 -23.78 1.97 28.41
N ARG A 119 -22.72 2.75 28.17
CA ARG A 119 -22.59 3.60 26.98
C ARG A 119 -21.74 2.93 25.90
N VAL A 120 -22.34 2.61 24.74
CA VAL A 120 -21.66 1.95 23.60
C VAL A 120 -22.07 2.63 22.29
N GLY A 121 -21.19 3.41 21.67
CA GLY A 121 -21.53 4.25 20.53
C GLY A 121 -22.69 5.21 20.85
N ARG A 122 -23.68 5.27 19.97
CA ARG A 122 -24.93 6.04 20.22
C ARG A 122 -25.94 5.28 21.08
N THR A 123 -25.75 3.98 21.30
CA THR A 123 -26.68 3.10 22.01
C THR A 123 -26.48 3.16 23.54
N LEU A 124 -27.56 2.88 24.28
CA LEU A 124 -27.57 2.69 25.72
C LEU A 124 -28.06 1.27 26.06
N LEU A 125 -27.24 0.50 26.77
CA LEU A 125 -27.62 -0.80 27.32
C LEU A 125 -28.18 -0.60 28.73
N LEU A 126 -29.33 -1.18 29.05
CA LEU A 126 -30.06 -0.97 30.31
C LEU A 126 -30.36 -2.30 31.01
N ASP A 127 -29.83 -2.50 32.21
CA ASP A 127 -29.99 -3.72 33.02
C ASP A 127 -30.53 -3.42 34.44
N GLU A 128 -31.15 -4.40 35.07
CA GLU A 128 -31.59 -4.28 36.48
C GLU A 128 -30.41 -4.53 37.43
N LEU A 129 -30.20 -3.60 38.36
CA LEU A 129 -29.15 -3.70 39.35
C LEU A 129 -29.76 -4.09 40.71
N ASP A 130 -30.03 -5.39 40.92
CA ASP A 130 -30.41 -5.91 42.25
C ASP A 130 -29.18 -5.94 43.18
N ILE A 131 -28.98 -4.80 43.82
CA ILE A 131 -27.95 -4.55 44.83
C ILE A 131 -27.97 -5.58 45.97
N GLN A 132 -29.13 -6.18 46.31
CA GLN A 132 -29.19 -7.23 47.34
C GLN A 132 -28.65 -8.56 46.82
N GLU A 133 -28.93 -8.95 45.58
CA GLU A 133 -28.29 -10.15 45.00
C GLU A 133 -26.78 -9.94 44.86
N LEU A 134 -26.35 -8.76 44.41
CA LEU A 134 -24.93 -8.42 44.28
C LEU A 134 -24.20 -8.49 45.64
N PHE A 135 -24.78 -7.98 46.73
CA PHE A 135 -24.18 -8.13 48.07
C PHE A 135 -24.19 -9.56 48.61
N MET A 136 -25.15 -10.40 48.20
CA MET A 136 -25.17 -11.83 48.53
C MET A 136 -24.11 -12.62 47.74
N ARG A 137 -23.77 -12.19 46.51
CA ARG A 137 -22.64 -12.74 45.74
C ARG A 137 -21.30 -12.19 46.25
N SER A 138 -21.23 -10.93 46.68
CA SER A 138 -19.99 -10.27 47.09
C SER A 138 -19.31 -10.92 48.30
N SER A 139 -20.06 -11.63 49.16
CA SER A 139 -19.49 -12.42 50.26
C SER A 139 -18.73 -13.67 49.79
N GLN A 140 -18.65 -13.93 48.49
CA GLN A 140 -17.90 -15.05 47.90
C GLN A 140 -16.71 -14.58 47.03
N THR A 141 -16.75 -13.37 46.46
CA THR A 141 -15.71 -12.88 45.52
C THR A 141 -15.06 -11.54 45.89
N GLY A 142 -15.72 -10.69 46.68
CA GLY A 142 -15.18 -9.39 47.13
C GLY A 142 -15.43 -8.19 46.21
N ASP A 143 -15.65 -8.36 44.91
CA ASP A 143 -15.61 -7.29 43.87
C ASP A 143 -16.57 -6.09 44.07
N TRP A 144 -17.52 -6.18 45.01
CA TRP A 144 -18.59 -5.20 45.24
C TRP A 144 -18.51 -4.53 46.63
N THR A 145 -17.40 -4.64 47.35
CA THR A 145 -17.21 -3.98 48.67
C THR A 145 -17.37 -2.47 48.59
N TRP A 146 -16.70 -1.81 47.64
CA TRP A 146 -16.79 -0.37 47.41
C TRP A 146 -18.24 0.09 47.15
N LEU A 147 -18.98 -0.61 46.28
CA LEU A 147 -20.38 -0.28 45.98
C LEU A 147 -21.29 -0.51 47.20
N LYS A 148 -20.96 -1.48 48.04
CA LYS A 148 -21.66 -1.75 49.30
C LYS A 148 -21.47 -0.61 50.31
N GLU A 149 -20.26 -0.10 50.46
CA GLU A 149 -20.01 1.07 51.29
C GLU A 149 -20.68 2.32 50.72
N PHE A 150 -20.56 2.57 49.41
CA PHE A 150 -21.20 3.69 48.74
C PHE A 150 -22.72 3.67 48.93
N TYR A 151 -23.35 2.51 48.76
CA TYR A 151 -24.78 2.32 49.03
C TYR A 151 -25.14 2.53 50.52
N GLN A 152 -24.31 2.07 51.45
CA GLN A 152 -24.51 2.30 52.89
C GLN A 152 -24.34 3.78 53.28
N ARG A 153 -23.48 4.54 52.61
CA ARG A 153 -23.36 6.01 52.76
C ARG A 153 -24.58 6.75 52.18
N LEU A 154 -25.29 6.16 51.21
CA LEU A 154 -26.44 6.75 50.50
C LEU A 154 -27.82 6.43 51.11
N VAL A 155 -27.97 5.38 51.91
CA VAL A 155 -29.27 4.86 52.36
C VAL A 155 -29.33 4.74 53.88
N ASP A 156 -30.26 5.48 54.50
CA ASP A 156 -30.54 5.46 55.94
C ASP A 156 -30.82 4.02 56.45
N GLN A 157 -30.36 3.71 57.66
CA GLN A 157 -30.08 2.34 58.15
C GLN A 157 -31.32 1.42 58.33
N LYS A 158 -32.51 1.88 57.95
CA LYS A 158 -33.81 1.23 58.20
C LYS A 158 -34.33 0.37 57.03
N TRP A 159 -33.50 0.03 56.04
CA TRP A 159 -33.90 -0.87 54.94
C TRP A 159 -34.01 -2.32 55.43
N GLN A 160 -35.21 -2.70 55.89
CA GLN A 160 -35.58 -4.10 56.14
C GLN A 160 -36.19 -4.75 54.89
N ARG A 161 -35.79 -6.00 54.62
CA ARG A 161 -36.26 -6.76 53.45
C ARG A 161 -37.75 -7.10 53.60
N LYS A 162 -38.63 -6.41 52.85
CA LYS A 162 -40.01 -6.86 52.67
C LYS A 162 -40.00 -8.25 52.03
N LYS A 163 -40.21 -9.30 52.83
CA LYS A 163 -40.46 -10.66 52.32
C LYS A 163 -41.62 -10.58 51.32
N LYS A 164 -41.44 -11.13 50.11
CA LYS A 164 -42.53 -11.30 49.14
C LYS A 164 -43.65 -12.07 49.85
N SER A 165 -44.83 -11.47 49.99
CA SER A 165 -45.93 -12.02 50.79
C SER A 165 -46.31 -13.42 50.30
N LYS A 166 -46.84 -14.28 51.18
CA LYS A 166 -47.47 -15.56 50.78
C LYS A 166 -48.50 -15.32 49.66
N GLU A 167 -49.23 -14.21 49.74
CA GLU A 167 -50.20 -13.73 48.73
C GLU A 167 -49.58 -13.53 47.33
N HIS A 168 -48.36 -13.00 47.23
CA HIS A 168 -47.70 -12.79 45.94
C HIS A 168 -47.30 -14.13 45.28
N TRP A 169 -46.84 -15.10 46.09
CA TRP A 169 -46.56 -16.44 45.60
C TRP A 169 -47.83 -17.20 45.23
N TYR A 170 -48.90 -17.03 46.01
CA TYR A 170 -50.24 -17.56 45.72
C TYR A 170 -50.77 -17.03 44.37
N GLN A 171 -50.77 -15.71 44.17
CA GLN A 171 -51.17 -15.08 42.91
C GLN A 171 -50.34 -15.57 41.70
N LYS A 172 -49.01 -15.72 41.84
CA LYS A 172 -48.16 -16.31 40.79
C LYS A 172 -48.50 -17.78 40.50
N ALA A 173 -48.81 -18.57 41.52
CA ALA A 173 -49.18 -19.97 41.35
C ALA A 173 -50.52 -20.13 40.61
N ILE A 174 -51.52 -19.29 40.93
CA ILE A 174 -52.81 -19.28 40.24
C ILE A 174 -52.65 -18.81 38.79
N LEU A 175 -51.88 -17.73 38.54
CA LEU A 175 -51.59 -17.25 37.17
C LEU A 175 -50.91 -18.34 36.32
N SER A 176 -49.97 -19.09 36.90
CA SER A 176 -49.36 -20.24 36.22
C SER A 176 -50.38 -21.33 35.88
N LYS A 177 -51.21 -21.75 36.85
CA LYS A 177 -52.25 -22.78 36.62
C LYS A 177 -53.24 -22.35 35.55
N PHE A 178 -53.69 -21.09 35.60
CA PHE A 178 -54.53 -20.47 34.57
C PHE A 178 -53.94 -20.55 33.17
N LEU A 179 -52.64 -20.27 32.99
CA LEU A 179 -52.00 -20.36 31.67
C LEU A 179 -51.84 -21.81 31.18
N TYR A 180 -51.58 -22.77 32.06
CA TYR A 180 -51.59 -24.20 31.70
C TYR A 180 -52.99 -24.69 31.32
N TYR A 181 -54.02 -24.34 32.11
CA TYR A 181 -55.43 -24.61 31.77
C TYR A 181 -55.81 -23.95 30.42
N SER A 182 -55.37 -22.72 30.17
CA SER A 182 -55.66 -21.98 28.92
C SER A 182 -55.08 -22.61 27.65
N ILE A 183 -54.12 -23.54 27.76
CA ILE A 183 -53.60 -24.28 26.59
C ILE A 183 -54.32 -25.62 26.36
N ASN A 184 -54.79 -26.28 27.42
CA ASN A 184 -55.34 -27.63 27.33
C ASN A 184 -56.87 -27.72 27.50
N GLY A 185 -57.52 -26.65 27.96
CA GLY A 185 -58.96 -26.58 28.21
C GLY A 185 -59.41 -27.34 29.46
N ASP A 186 -60.74 -27.35 29.69
CA ASP A 186 -61.36 -27.90 30.92
C ASP A 186 -61.25 -29.43 31.05
N GLY A 187 -60.63 -30.15 30.10
CA GLY A 187 -60.51 -31.62 30.07
C GLY A 187 -59.67 -32.25 31.20
N ALA A 188 -59.28 -31.46 32.22
CA ALA A 188 -58.61 -31.90 33.45
C ALA A 188 -59.06 -31.10 34.68
N ALA A 189 -60.26 -30.50 34.66
CA ALA A 189 -60.88 -29.82 35.79
C ALA A 189 -62.20 -30.52 36.17
N GLU A 190 -62.27 -31.09 37.38
CA GLU A 190 -63.54 -31.59 37.90
C GLU A 190 -64.43 -30.40 38.34
N PRO A 191 -65.71 -30.36 37.92
CA PRO A 191 -66.60 -29.26 38.27
C PRO A 191 -67.04 -29.36 39.73
N VAL A 192 -67.07 -28.21 40.42
CA VAL A 192 -67.61 -28.11 41.79
C VAL A 192 -69.11 -28.42 41.77
N GLN A 193 -69.53 -29.46 42.49
CA GLN A 193 -70.95 -29.75 42.69
C GLN A 193 -71.60 -28.67 43.56
N ASN A 194 -72.68 -28.08 43.05
CA ASN A 194 -73.58 -27.22 43.81
C ASN A 194 -74.59 -28.11 44.53
N ASP A 195 -74.59 -28.10 45.87
CA ASP A 195 -75.77 -28.49 46.65
C ASP A 195 -76.00 -27.48 47.78
N LEU A 196 -77.28 -27.19 48.04
CA LEU A 196 -77.77 -26.32 49.09
C LEU A 196 -78.68 -27.15 49.99
N ASN A 197 -78.48 -27.12 51.30
CA ASN A 197 -79.57 -27.19 52.27
C ASN A 197 -79.13 -26.74 53.67
N GLU A 198 -80.13 -26.37 54.47
CA GLU A 198 -80.03 -25.76 55.80
C GLU A 198 -79.98 -26.83 56.91
N GLY A 199 -79.46 -26.51 58.12
CA GLY A 199 -79.43 -27.51 59.21
C GLY A 199 -78.68 -27.15 60.50
N GLU A 200 -79.11 -26.09 61.19
CA GLU A 200 -78.93 -25.85 62.65
C GLU A 200 -77.51 -25.66 63.22
N GLU A 201 -77.45 -25.19 64.48
CA GLU A 201 -76.25 -24.69 65.18
C GLU A 201 -75.82 -25.62 66.32
N GLU A 202 -74.52 -25.73 66.63
CA GLU A 202 -74.02 -25.39 67.98
C GLU A 202 -72.48 -25.31 68.09
N ASN A 203 -72.04 -24.32 68.88
CA ASN A 203 -70.79 -24.15 69.64
C ASN A 203 -69.59 -25.11 69.44
N GLY A 204 -68.44 -24.55 69.04
CA GLY A 204 -67.12 -25.16 69.26
C GLY A 204 -65.99 -24.39 68.58
N ALA A 205 -64.94 -24.03 69.32
CA ALA A 205 -63.74 -23.37 68.77
C ALA A 205 -62.52 -24.26 68.94
N GLU A 206 -61.79 -24.54 67.85
CA GLU A 206 -60.39 -24.98 67.91
C GLU A 206 -59.65 -24.77 66.57
N GLU A 207 -58.35 -25.03 66.57
CA GLU A 207 -57.42 -24.65 65.48
C GLU A 207 -57.59 -25.50 64.20
N PHE A 208 -57.42 -24.88 63.02
CA PHE A 208 -57.30 -25.64 61.77
C PHE A 208 -55.85 -25.71 61.25
N SER A 209 -55.32 -26.93 61.28
CA SER A 209 -53.94 -27.28 60.91
C SER A 209 -53.57 -26.88 59.47
N SER A 210 -52.33 -26.40 59.29
CA SER A 210 -51.74 -26.14 57.98
C SER A 210 -50.70 -27.21 57.61
N SER A 211 -51.04 -28.12 56.71
CA SER A 211 -50.16 -29.22 56.26
C SER A 211 -49.99 -29.25 54.74
N TRP A 212 -48.94 -28.56 54.26
CA TRP A 212 -48.38 -28.82 52.92
C TRP A 212 -47.34 -29.94 53.02
N PRO A 213 -47.29 -30.93 52.11
CA PRO A 213 -46.20 -31.90 52.06
C PRO A 213 -44.90 -31.22 51.62
N THR A 214 -43.77 -31.68 52.16
CA THR A 214 -42.47 -31.00 52.07
C THR A 214 -41.42 -31.85 51.35
N THR A 215 -40.56 -31.22 50.55
CA THR A 215 -39.25 -31.72 50.04
C THR A 215 -39.11 -33.18 49.59
N PHE A 216 -38.83 -33.38 48.29
CA PHE A 216 -38.06 -34.55 47.87
C PHE A 216 -36.56 -34.33 48.12
N THR A 217 -35.93 -35.32 48.76
CA THR A 217 -34.48 -35.39 48.98
C THR A 217 -33.78 -36.08 47.81
N SER A 218 -32.66 -35.54 47.33
CA SER A 218 -31.78 -36.20 46.36
C SER A 218 -30.70 -37.00 47.08
N THR A 219 -30.76 -38.33 47.01
CA THR A 219 -29.68 -39.24 47.43
C THR A 219 -29.03 -39.88 46.21
N SER A 220 -27.70 -40.02 46.23
CA SER A 220 -26.87 -40.55 45.16
C SER A 220 -26.84 -42.08 45.11
N SER A 221 -26.80 -42.65 43.91
CA SER A 221 -26.34 -44.01 43.63
C SER A 221 -25.91 -44.14 42.16
N ASP A 222 -24.69 -44.60 41.92
CA ASP A 222 -24.11 -44.81 40.58
C ASP A 222 -24.63 -46.10 39.90
N ALA A 223 -24.63 -46.14 38.56
CA ALA A 223 -24.24 -47.32 37.75
C ALA A 223 -24.32 -47.08 36.21
N GLU A 224 -23.15 -46.88 35.59
CA GLU A 224 -22.70 -47.40 34.28
C GLU A 224 -23.50 -47.19 32.96
N GLU A 225 -22.88 -47.61 31.86
CA GLU A 225 -23.12 -47.19 30.47
C GLU A 225 -24.07 -48.14 29.69
N SER A 226 -24.79 -47.62 28.68
CA SER A 226 -24.94 -48.30 27.38
C SER A 226 -25.58 -47.40 26.30
N ASP A 227 -24.81 -47.17 25.23
CA ASP A 227 -25.25 -46.75 23.89
C ASP A 227 -25.11 -47.99 22.96
N PRO A 228 -25.57 -48.03 21.69
CA PRO A 228 -26.52 -47.19 20.94
C PRO A 228 -27.62 -48.13 20.30
N PRO A 229 -28.14 -48.02 19.05
CA PRO A 229 -28.13 -46.95 18.04
C PRO A 229 -29.49 -46.69 17.31
N ASN A 230 -29.37 -45.86 16.25
CA ASN A 230 -30.17 -45.80 15.02
C ASN A 230 -31.33 -44.79 14.88
N MET A 231 -30.96 -43.64 14.29
CA MET A 231 -31.26 -43.33 12.88
C MET A 231 -32.73 -43.32 12.44
N PHE A 232 -33.26 -42.11 12.20
CA PHE A 232 -33.73 -41.70 10.87
C PHE A 232 -33.61 -40.18 10.71
N ALA A 233 -33.32 -39.72 9.49
CA ALA A 233 -33.26 -38.30 9.12
C ALA A 233 -34.19 -38.04 7.93
N LEU A 234 -34.66 -36.79 7.76
CA LEU A 234 -34.36 -35.94 6.59
C LEU A 234 -35.22 -34.65 6.56
N GLY A 235 -34.56 -33.49 6.39
CA GLY A 235 -35.16 -32.26 5.85
C GLY A 235 -35.93 -31.33 6.82
N GLN A 236 -36.05 -30.02 6.55
CA GLN A 236 -35.35 -29.23 5.52
C GLN A 236 -35.41 -27.71 5.79
N VAL A 237 -34.40 -26.98 5.28
CA VAL A 237 -34.35 -25.52 5.02
C VAL A 237 -34.63 -24.54 6.19
N THR A 238 -33.56 -23.94 6.70
CA THR A 238 -33.39 -22.46 6.63
C THR A 238 -31.89 -22.14 6.63
N SER A 239 -31.33 -21.85 5.45
CA SER A 239 -29.90 -21.61 5.28
C SER A 239 -29.56 -20.12 5.34
N ILE A 240 -28.94 -19.69 6.44
CA ILE A 240 -28.21 -18.41 6.50
C ILE A 240 -26.83 -18.66 5.87
N PRO A 241 -26.34 -17.81 4.95
CA PRO A 241 -25.01 -17.97 4.36
C PRO A 241 -23.92 -17.89 5.42
N LYS A 242 -22.96 -18.83 5.39
CA LYS A 242 -21.69 -18.66 6.10
C LYS A 242 -20.79 -17.73 5.28
N GLU A 243 -20.82 -16.44 5.60
CA GLU A 243 -19.82 -15.52 5.07
C GLU A 243 -18.42 -15.94 5.55
N GLN A 244 -17.47 -15.96 4.61
CA GLN A 244 -16.08 -16.30 4.88
C GLN A 244 -15.29 -15.04 5.23
N ASN A 245 -14.18 -15.20 5.97
CA ASN A 245 -13.18 -14.17 6.28
C ASN A 245 -13.39 -13.28 7.53
N LEU A 246 -13.63 -13.89 8.70
CA LEU A 246 -12.87 -13.52 9.91
C LEU A 246 -12.71 -14.76 10.84
N PRO A 247 -11.55 -15.00 11.48
CA PRO A 247 -11.40 -16.14 12.39
C PRO A 247 -12.18 -15.93 13.70
N MET A 248 -12.96 -16.92 14.13
CA MET A 248 -13.59 -16.89 15.46
C MET A 248 -12.51 -17.00 16.55
N LEU A 249 -12.22 -15.88 17.20
CA LEU A 249 -11.15 -15.73 18.20
C LEU A 249 -11.54 -16.16 19.62
N PHE A 250 -12.81 -16.53 19.84
CA PHE A 250 -13.34 -17.00 21.12
C PHE A 250 -13.69 -18.47 21.00
N ASN A 251 -13.05 -19.32 21.82
CA ASN A 251 -13.50 -20.68 22.04
C ASN A 251 -14.62 -20.60 23.10
N GLU A 252 -15.86 -20.98 22.79
CA GLU A 252 -17.04 -20.66 23.63
C GLU A 252 -17.18 -21.45 24.95
N GLY A 253 -16.09 -22.08 25.40
CA GLY A 253 -16.02 -22.77 26.69
C GLY A 253 -15.96 -21.81 27.87
N GLU A 254 -16.80 -22.11 28.88
CA GLU A 254 -16.68 -21.72 30.30
C GLU A 254 -16.82 -20.22 30.63
N ASN A 255 -16.10 -19.30 29.99
CA ASN A 255 -16.09 -17.87 30.30
C ASN A 255 -17.29 -17.07 29.72
N SER A 256 -18.26 -17.72 29.08
CA SER A 256 -19.41 -17.09 28.41
C SER A 256 -20.66 -16.90 29.32
N GLN A 257 -20.51 -17.04 30.64
CA GLN A 257 -21.60 -16.98 31.65
C GLN A 257 -22.16 -15.56 31.88
N GLY A 258 -22.77 -14.99 30.84
CA GLY A 258 -23.43 -13.68 30.85
C GLY A 258 -23.76 -13.14 29.45
N LEU A 259 -23.17 -13.71 28.40
CA LEU A 259 -23.36 -13.27 27.00
C LEU A 259 -24.36 -14.12 26.21
N ARG A 260 -25.16 -14.98 26.87
CA ARG A 260 -26.23 -15.75 26.20
C ARG A 260 -27.57 -15.06 26.36
N ASN A 261 -28.22 -14.81 25.23
CA ASN A 261 -29.62 -14.40 25.12
C ASN A 261 -30.56 -15.49 25.67
N ASP A 262 -31.28 -15.16 26.75
CA ASP A 262 -32.26 -16.06 27.41
C ASP A 262 -33.72 -15.70 27.04
N PHE A 263 -33.96 -14.80 26.08
CA PHE A 263 -35.30 -14.31 25.75
C PHE A 263 -36.00 -15.14 24.66
N VAL A 264 -37.27 -15.46 24.91
CA VAL A 264 -38.15 -16.20 23.98
C VAL A 264 -38.42 -15.41 22.70
N ARG A 265 -38.47 -14.07 22.76
CA ARG A 265 -38.48 -13.17 21.59
C ARG A 265 -37.62 -11.93 21.82
N ASN A 266 -36.92 -11.51 20.77
CA ASN A 266 -36.25 -10.21 20.72
C ASN A 266 -36.86 -9.37 19.60
N ILE A 267 -37.24 -8.13 19.95
CA ILE A 267 -38.15 -7.31 19.15
C ILE A 267 -37.52 -5.94 18.93
N MET A 268 -37.46 -5.51 17.68
CA MET A 268 -37.12 -4.14 17.31
C MET A 268 -38.38 -3.28 17.45
N TRP A 269 -38.52 -2.57 18.56
CA TRP A 269 -39.65 -1.71 18.87
C TRP A 269 -39.33 -0.25 18.54
N THR A 270 -40.05 0.33 17.59
CA THR A 270 -40.09 1.77 17.38
C THR A 270 -41.26 2.33 18.20
N PHE A 271 -40.96 3.18 19.18
CA PHE A 271 -41.96 3.92 19.94
C PHE A 271 -41.80 5.40 19.59
N GLU A 272 -42.71 5.91 18.75
CA GLU A 272 -42.63 7.22 18.10
C GLU A 272 -41.33 7.41 17.30
N ASP A 273 -40.36 8.11 17.86
CA ASP A 273 -39.05 8.46 17.31
C ASP A 273 -37.89 7.69 17.99
N ILE A 274 -38.18 6.83 18.96
CA ILE A 274 -37.18 6.05 19.72
C ILE A 274 -37.08 4.63 19.15
N HIS A 275 -35.86 4.16 18.88
CA HIS A 275 -35.58 2.80 18.40
C HIS A 275 -34.99 1.93 19.51
N MET A 276 -35.76 0.93 19.97
CA MET A 276 -35.38 0.02 21.06
C MET A 276 -35.27 -1.43 20.58
N LEU A 277 -34.24 -2.14 21.04
CA LEU A 277 -34.17 -3.60 20.99
C LEU A 277 -34.62 -4.16 22.35
N VAL A 278 -35.78 -4.82 22.36
CA VAL A 278 -36.47 -5.26 23.58
C VAL A 278 -36.55 -6.79 23.63
N GLY A 279 -36.03 -7.38 24.71
CA GLY A 279 -36.21 -8.78 25.04
C GLY A 279 -37.52 -9.02 25.79
N SER A 280 -38.29 -10.03 25.41
CA SER A 280 -39.59 -10.35 26.03
C SER A 280 -39.85 -11.86 26.11
N ASN A 281 -40.32 -12.28 27.30
CA ASN A 281 -40.77 -13.64 27.61
C ASN A 281 -42.31 -13.76 27.69
N MET A 282 -43.04 -12.76 27.19
CA MET A 282 -44.50 -12.70 27.24
C MET A 282 -45.17 -13.84 26.44
N PRO A 283 -46.07 -14.64 27.05
CA PRO A 283 -46.92 -15.57 26.31
C PRO A 283 -47.87 -14.83 25.34
N ILE A 284 -47.98 -15.31 24.11
CA ILE A 284 -48.89 -14.79 23.08
C ILE A 284 -49.68 -15.98 22.52
N PHE A 285 -51.00 -15.85 22.49
CA PHE A 285 -51.95 -16.87 22.05
C PHE A 285 -52.63 -16.40 20.77
N GLY A 286 -53.24 -17.29 19.99
CA GLY A 286 -53.89 -16.90 18.73
C GLY A 286 -54.28 -18.08 17.84
N GLY A 287 -55.01 -17.79 16.77
CA GLY A 287 -55.45 -18.79 15.79
C GLY A 287 -56.93 -18.70 15.47
N GLY A 288 -57.31 -19.10 14.25
CA GLY A 288 -58.69 -19.02 13.78
C GLY A 288 -59.10 -17.58 13.45
N ARG A 289 -60.05 -17.01 14.20
CA ARG A 289 -60.64 -15.69 13.92
C ARG A 289 -59.81 -14.50 14.44
N TYR A 290 -58.93 -14.74 15.41
CA TYR A 290 -58.13 -13.69 16.06
C TYR A 290 -56.63 -14.01 15.87
N PRO A 291 -55.81 -13.07 15.33
CA PRO A 291 -54.44 -13.39 14.92
C PRO A 291 -53.46 -13.49 16.09
N ALA A 292 -53.59 -12.63 17.10
CA ALA A 292 -52.75 -12.65 18.31
C ALA A 292 -53.48 -11.96 19.47
N VAL A 293 -53.46 -12.57 20.66
CA VAL A 293 -54.03 -12.03 21.90
C VAL A 293 -53.08 -12.27 23.08
N SER A 294 -53.18 -11.41 24.10
CA SER A 294 -52.56 -11.63 25.41
C SER A 294 -53.60 -12.12 26.42
N LEU A 295 -53.24 -13.08 27.27
CA LEU A 295 -54.09 -13.51 28.39
C LEU A 295 -53.61 -12.88 29.70
N ARG A 296 -54.54 -12.35 30.51
CA ARG A 296 -54.26 -11.91 31.89
C ARG A 296 -55.32 -12.43 32.84
N LEU A 297 -54.91 -12.63 34.09
CA LEU A 297 -55.77 -13.05 35.19
C LEU A 297 -55.90 -11.90 36.21
N ARG A 298 -57.12 -11.56 36.62
CA ARG A 298 -57.42 -10.50 37.60
C ARG A 298 -58.44 -10.93 38.64
N ASP A 299 -58.25 -10.42 39.85
CA ASP A 299 -59.24 -10.51 40.93
C ASP A 299 -60.37 -9.51 40.68
N ASN A 300 -61.61 -10.00 40.56
CA ASN A 300 -62.80 -9.19 40.30
C ASN A 300 -63.07 -8.17 41.42
N ASN A 301 -62.54 -8.38 42.63
CA ASN A 301 -62.67 -7.48 43.76
C ASN A 301 -61.58 -6.39 43.80
N LYS A 302 -60.68 -6.34 42.81
CA LYS A 302 -59.55 -5.38 42.74
C LYS A 302 -59.60 -4.60 41.42
N PRO A 303 -60.02 -3.32 41.40
CA PRO A 303 -60.09 -2.54 40.17
C PRO A 303 -58.71 -2.40 39.51
N ILE A 304 -58.71 -2.30 38.19
CA ILE A 304 -57.50 -2.03 37.41
C ILE A 304 -57.02 -0.62 37.78
N ASN A 305 -55.79 -0.50 38.25
CA ASN A 305 -55.16 0.79 38.56
C ASN A 305 -54.24 1.23 37.42
N ILE A 306 -53.94 2.53 37.34
CA ILE A 306 -53.08 3.15 36.31
C ILE A 306 -51.78 2.37 36.07
N LEU A 307 -51.11 1.93 37.15
CA LEU A 307 -49.87 1.13 37.07
C LEU A 307 -50.07 -0.24 36.38
N THR A 308 -51.25 -0.86 36.53
CA THR A 308 -51.64 -2.08 35.78
C THR A 308 -51.96 -1.74 34.33
N GLY A 309 -52.75 -0.70 34.07
CA GLY A 309 -53.13 -0.32 32.71
C GLY A 309 -51.92 -0.04 31.84
N ILE A 310 -50.96 0.74 32.35
CA ILE A 310 -49.69 1.03 31.68
C ILE A 310 -48.89 -0.27 31.45
N ASP A 311 -48.85 -1.19 32.42
CA ASP A 311 -48.13 -2.46 32.28
C ASP A 311 -48.70 -3.35 31.16
N TYR A 312 -50.02 -3.48 31.09
CA TYR A 312 -50.71 -4.28 30.07
C TYR A 312 -50.67 -3.62 28.69
N TRP A 313 -50.79 -2.30 28.61
CA TRP A 313 -50.68 -1.52 27.38
C TRP A 313 -49.27 -1.61 26.78
N LEU A 314 -48.22 -1.40 27.59
CA LEU A 314 -46.83 -1.47 27.14
C LEU A 314 -46.45 -2.88 26.69
N ASP A 315 -46.80 -3.92 27.45
CA ASP A 315 -46.55 -5.32 27.07
C ASP A 315 -47.15 -5.65 25.70
N ASN A 316 -48.39 -5.23 25.46
CA ASN A 316 -49.07 -5.45 24.18
C ASN A 316 -48.43 -4.64 23.04
N LEU A 317 -48.09 -3.36 23.25
CA LEU A 317 -47.43 -2.52 22.24
C LEU A 317 -46.04 -3.03 21.86
N MET A 318 -45.21 -3.42 22.84
CA MET A 318 -43.88 -3.98 22.60
C MET A 318 -43.95 -5.30 21.82
N CYS A 319 -45.02 -6.09 21.99
CA CYS A 319 -45.20 -7.38 21.34
C CYS A 319 -46.09 -7.34 20.07
N ASN A 320 -46.55 -6.16 19.63
CA ASN A 320 -47.51 -5.97 18.54
C ASN A 320 -48.82 -6.77 18.69
N VAL A 321 -49.34 -6.86 19.92
CA VAL A 321 -50.58 -7.60 20.24
C VAL A 321 -51.79 -6.66 20.16
N PRO A 322 -52.79 -6.90 19.29
CA PRO A 322 -53.94 -6.00 19.13
C PRO A 322 -54.97 -6.11 20.26
N GLU A 323 -55.06 -7.26 20.94
CA GLU A 323 -56.15 -7.57 21.86
C GLU A 323 -55.68 -8.21 23.18
N LEU A 324 -56.34 -7.82 24.27
CA LEU A 324 -56.19 -8.32 25.62
C LEU A 324 -57.44 -9.08 26.05
N VAL A 325 -57.26 -10.34 26.47
CA VAL A 325 -58.31 -11.15 27.06
C VAL A 325 -58.09 -11.21 28.57
N MET A 326 -59.03 -10.61 29.31
CA MET A 326 -59.03 -10.54 30.77
C MET A 326 -59.90 -11.64 31.36
N CYS A 327 -59.30 -12.57 32.09
CA CYS A 327 -60.03 -13.52 32.93
C CYS A 327 -60.21 -12.93 34.34
N PHE A 328 -61.44 -12.69 34.75
CA PHE A 328 -61.76 -12.26 36.11
C PHE A 328 -62.05 -13.47 37.01
N HIS A 329 -61.55 -13.46 38.25
CA HIS A 329 -61.77 -14.49 39.25
C HIS A 329 -62.15 -13.91 40.62
N VAL A 330 -62.76 -14.71 41.49
CA VAL A 330 -62.87 -14.43 42.94
C VAL A 330 -62.23 -15.58 43.69
N ASN A 331 -61.22 -15.30 44.52
CA ASN A 331 -60.49 -16.32 45.29
C ASN A 331 -60.05 -17.55 44.48
N GLY A 332 -59.55 -17.36 43.25
CA GLY A 332 -59.15 -18.43 42.33
C GLY A 332 -60.25 -19.00 41.43
N ILE A 333 -61.54 -18.71 41.70
CA ILE A 333 -62.67 -19.24 40.92
C ILE A 333 -63.00 -18.30 39.75
N VAL A 334 -62.92 -18.80 38.51
CA VAL A 334 -63.23 -18.05 37.28
C VAL A 334 -64.66 -17.51 37.31
N GLN A 335 -64.84 -16.23 36.95
CA GLN A 335 -66.13 -15.53 36.94
C GLN A 335 -66.60 -15.15 35.53
N LYS A 336 -65.76 -14.43 34.77
CA LYS A 336 -66.06 -13.98 33.40
C LYS A 336 -64.78 -13.76 32.59
N TYR A 337 -64.92 -13.73 31.27
CA TYR A 337 -63.91 -13.26 30.34
C TYR A 337 -64.34 -11.95 29.68
N GLU A 338 -63.39 -11.07 29.41
CA GLU A 338 -63.61 -9.78 28.77
C GLU A 338 -62.52 -9.53 27.74
N MET A 339 -62.90 -9.17 26.51
CA MET A 339 -61.98 -8.87 25.41
C MET A 339 -61.91 -7.35 25.24
N ILE A 340 -60.69 -6.81 25.38
CA ILE A 340 -60.38 -5.38 25.41
C ILE A 340 -59.31 -5.15 24.35
N LYS A 341 -59.49 -4.20 23.41
CA LYS A 341 -58.42 -3.91 22.45
C LYS A 341 -57.28 -3.17 23.14
N THR A 342 -56.06 -3.28 22.62
CA THR A 342 -54.89 -2.54 23.13
C THR A 342 -55.07 -1.02 23.06
N GLU A 343 -55.85 -0.51 22.10
CA GLU A 343 -56.22 0.92 22.00
C GLU A 343 -57.16 1.40 23.11
N ASP A 344 -57.99 0.52 23.69
CA ASP A 344 -58.97 0.86 24.73
C ASP A 344 -58.38 0.83 26.16
N ILE A 345 -57.27 0.11 26.39
CA ILE A 345 -56.64 -0.07 27.72
C ILE A 345 -56.39 1.27 28.46
N PRO A 346 -55.90 2.35 27.82
CA PRO A 346 -55.68 3.64 28.49
C PRO A 346 -56.96 4.36 28.95
N HIS A 347 -58.13 3.91 28.50
CA HIS A 347 -59.44 4.53 28.75
C HIS A 347 -60.30 3.74 29.76
N LEU A 348 -59.82 2.59 30.24
CA LEU A 348 -60.53 1.74 31.21
C LEU A 348 -60.83 2.47 32.53
N GLU A 349 -62.00 2.18 33.10
CA GLU A 349 -62.45 2.75 34.39
C GLU A 349 -61.45 2.48 35.52
N ASN A 350 -61.20 3.49 36.36
CA ASN A 350 -60.20 3.48 37.46
C ASN A 350 -58.73 3.34 37.02
N SER A 351 -58.48 3.10 35.72
CA SER A 351 -57.14 2.93 35.15
C SER A 351 -56.78 4.01 34.12
N THR A 352 -57.58 5.06 33.97
CA THR A 352 -57.43 6.06 32.90
C THR A 352 -56.08 6.77 32.95
N PHE A 353 -55.30 6.77 31.87
CA PHE A 353 -54.02 7.49 31.76
C PHE A 353 -53.82 8.13 30.39
N SER A 354 -53.08 9.24 30.35
CA SER A 354 -52.69 9.86 29.08
C SER A 354 -51.51 9.13 28.48
N THR A 355 -51.72 8.48 27.33
CA THR A 355 -50.67 7.83 26.54
C THR A 355 -49.55 8.80 26.15
N ARG A 356 -49.90 10.06 25.84
CA ARG A 356 -48.94 11.14 25.53
C ARG A 356 -47.97 11.39 26.68
N VAL A 357 -48.45 11.42 27.92
CA VAL A 357 -47.56 11.60 29.08
C VAL A 357 -46.56 10.44 29.19
N VAL A 358 -46.93 9.21 28.83
CA VAL A 358 -45.99 8.07 28.79
C VAL A 358 -44.95 8.22 27.67
N LYS A 359 -45.31 8.83 26.52
CA LYS A 359 -44.34 9.25 25.49
C LYS A 359 -43.40 10.33 26.02
N ASP A 360 -43.94 11.39 26.62
CA ASP A 360 -43.15 12.52 27.12
C ASP A 360 -42.15 12.05 28.18
N ILE A 361 -42.55 11.11 29.04
CA ILE A 361 -41.66 10.41 30.00
C ILE A 361 -40.56 9.61 29.28
N ALA A 362 -40.90 8.86 28.22
CA ALA A 362 -39.92 8.09 27.45
C ALA A 362 -38.85 9.00 26.82
N GLN A 363 -39.29 10.09 26.18
CA GLN A 363 -38.42 11.07 25.54
C GLN A 363 -37.57 11.83 26.58
N ASN A 364 -38.16 12.29 27.69
CA ASN A 364 -37.43 12.99 28.76
C ASN A 364 -36.39 12.10 29.46
N ILE A 365 -36.73 10.85 29.81
CA ILE A 365 -35.76 9.91 30.39
C ILE A 365 -34.61 9.63 29.41
N LEU A 366 -34.92 9.38 28.13
CA LEU A 366 -33.88 9.12 27.13
C LEU A 366 -33.01 10.34 26.85
N SER A 367 -33.58 11.55 26.81
CA SER A 367 -32.84 12.81 26.66
C SER A 367 -31.92 13.05 27.85
N PHE A 368 -32.42 12.87 29.09
CA PHE A 368 -31.60 12.94 30.30
C PHE A 368 -30.44 11.93 30.28
N LEU A 369 -30.69 10.65 29.95
CA LEU A 369 -29.63 9.65 29.87
C LEU A 369 -28.63 9.94 28.74
N LYS A 370 -29.07 10.35 27.55
CA LYS A 370 -28.17 10.70 26.44
C LYS A 370 -27.31 11.94 26.72
N SER A 371 -27.83 12.92 27.47
CA SER A 371 -27.10 14.15 27.83
C SER A 371 -26.16 14.00 29.02
N ASN A 372 -26.39 13.04 29.92
CA ASN A 372 -25.57 12.84 31.12
C ASN A 372 -24.62 11.62 31.03
N CYS A 373 -24.97 10.57 30.28
CA CYS A 373 -24.09 9.42 30.03
C CYS A 373 -23.08 9.72 28.89
N THR A 374 -22.30 10.79 29.03
CA THR A 374 -21.48 11.38 27.95
C THR A 374 -20.24 10.55 27.60
N LYS A 375 -19.54 10.01 28.60
CA LYS A 375 -18.33 9.19 28.41
C LYS A 375 -18.71 7.83 27.84
N GLU A 376 -18.14 7.46 26.69
CA GLU A 376 -18.28 6.13 26.10
C GLU A 376 -17.52 5.07 26.92
N GLY A 377 -18.06 3.85 26.99
CA GLY A 377 -17.47 2.75 27.76
C GLY A 377 -17.71 2.83 29.27
N HIS A 378 -18.24 3.95 29.77
CA HIS A 378 -18.63 4.09 31.17
C HIS A 378 -19.92 3.34 31.49
N THR A 379 -20.03 2.92 32.75
CA THR A 379 -21.26 2.38 33.35
C THR A 379 -21.79 3.36 34.37
N TYR A 380 -23.06 3.72 34.24
CA TYR A 380 -23.76 4.63 35.13
C TYR A 380 -24.85 3.88 35.90
N TRP A 381 -25.19 4.33 37.12
CA TRP A 381 -26.24 3.76 37.95
C TRP A 381 -27.37 4.76 38.15
N LEU A 382 -28.54 4.44 37.59
CA LEU A 382 -29.77 5.21 37.75
C LEU A 382 -30.53 4.69 38.99
N PHE A 383 -30.70 5.57 39.99
CA PHE A 383 -31.27 5.22 41.29
C PHE A 383 -32.40 6.15 41.71
N LYS A 384 -33.48 5.53 42.20
CA LYS A 384 -34.61 6.18 42.88
C LYS A 384 -34.89 5.41 44.16
N ALA A 385 -34.80 6.04 45.33
CA ALA A 385 -35.13 5.37 46.59
C ALA A 385 -36.65 5.13 46.72
N SER A 386 -37.05 4.13 47.51
CA SER A 386 -38.47 3.84 47.75
C SER A 386 -39.14 5.01 48.47
N GLY A 387 -40.21 5.55 47.90
CA GLY A 387 -40.88 6.75 48.42
C GLY A 387 -40.16 8.08 48.16
N SER A 388 -39.02 8.07 47.45
CA SER A 388 -38.36 9.29 46.98
C SER A 388 -38.95 9.75 45.64
N ASP A 389 -39.12 11.07 45.51
CA ASP A 389 -39.49 11.75 44.27
C ASP A 389 -38.28 12.36 43.54
N ILE A 390 -37.06 12.08 44.01
CA ILE A 390 -35.77 12.43 43.38
C ILE A 390 -35.20 11.18 42.67
N VAL A 391 -34.69 11.36 41.45
CA VAL A 391 -33.91 10.36 40.69
C VAL A 391 -32.46 10.86 40.56
N LYS A 392 -31.50 9.98 40.79
CA LYS A 392 -30.06 10.26 40.70
C LYS A 392 -29.39 9.34 39.70
N LEU A 393 -28.33 9.82 39.05
CA LEU A 393 -27.47 9.07 38.13
C LEU A 393 -26.02 9.23 38.58
N TYR A 394 -25.34 8.12 38.83
CA TYR A 394 -23.95 8.06 39.30
C TYR A 394 -23.04 7.45 38.23
N ASP A 395 -21.84 7.98 37.99
CA ASP A 395 -20.82 7.34 37.14
C ASP A 395 -20.08 6.25 37.95
N LEU A 396 -20.49 4.98 37.81
CA LEU A 396 -19.88 3.87 38.53
C LEU A 396 -18.46 3.55 38.07
N THR A 397 -18.06 3.98 36.86
CA THR A 397 -16.69 3.77 36.40
C THR A 397 -15.75 4.74 37.12
N THR A 398 -16.02 6.04 37.09
CA THR A 398 -15.19 7.02 37.81
C THR A 398 -15.25 6.84 39.33
N LEU A 399 -16.41 6.53 39.93
CA LEU A 399 -16.52 6.22 41.36
C LEU A 399 -15.77 4.94 41.81
N CYS A 400 -15.38 4.09 40.86
CA CYS A 400 -14.55 2.91 41.14
C CYS A 400 -13.05 3.21 40.95
N GLU A 401 -12.70 4.16 40.07
CA GLU A 401 -11.34 4.70 39.90
C GLU A 401 -10.90 5.57 41.10
N GLU A 402 -11.86 6.25 41.77
CA GLU A 402 -11.63 7.11 42.94
C GLU A 402 -11.51 6.35 44.28
N ALA A 403 -11.64 5.02 44.29
CA ALA A 403 -11.62 4.22 45.52
C ALA A 403 -10.18 3.95 46.01
N GLU A 404 -9.89 4.24 47.29
CA GLU A 404 -8.54 4.17 47.91
C GLU A 404 -7.93 2.74 47.99
N GLU A 405 -8.63 1.68 47.54
CA GLU A 405 -8.12 0.30 47.53
C GLU A 405 -7.78 -0.19 46.11
N GLU A 406 -6.50 -0.50 45.85
CA GLU A 406 -5.93 -1.03 44.58
C GLU A 406 -6.55 -2.35 44.04
N LYS A 407 -7.63 -2.85 44.65
CA LYS A 407 -8.29 -4.12 44.33
C LYS A 407 -9.71 -3.97 43.78
N CYS A 408 -10.26 -2.76 43.74
CA CYS A 408 -11.61 -2.53 43.22
C CYS A 408 -11.66 -2.58 41.69
N GLN A 409 -11.84 -3.78 41.11
CA GLN A 409 -12.11 -3.89 39.67
C GLN A 409 -13.62 -3.75 39.41
N ASN A 410 -14.02 -2.72 38.66
CA ASN A 410 -15.40 -2.56 38.21
C ASN A 410 -15.83 -3.79 37.36
N PRO A 411 -16.85 -4.56 37.77
CA PRO A 411 -17.23 -5.82 37.12
C PRO A 411 -17.89 -5.64 35.74
N PHE A 412 -18.34 -4.43 35.40
CA PHE A 412 -18.89 -4.10 34.09
C PHE A 412 -17.81 -3.81 33.03
N THR A 413 -16.59 -3.48 33.45
CA THR A 413 -15.50 -3.04 32.58
C THR A 413 -15.18 -4.06 31.49
N LEU A 414 -15.04 -5.35 31.84
CA LEU A 414 -14.71 -6.40 30.89
C LEU A 414 -15.88 -6.68 29.90
N PRO A 415 -17.14 -6.87 30.33
CA PRO A 415 -18.30 -6.94 29.42
C PRO A 415 -18.40 -5.76 28.45
N VAL A 416 -18.23 -4.52 28.93
CA VAL A 416 -18.31 -3.32 28.09
C VAL A 416 -17.15 -3.25 27.10
N ALA A 417 -15.90 -3.46 27.54
CA ALA A 417 -14.75 -3.46 26.65
C ALA A 417 -14.79 -4.57 25.58
N VAL A 418 -15.28 -5.76 25.93
CA VAL A 418 -15.52 -6.86 24.97
C VAL A 418 -16.59 -6.46 23.95
N LEU A 419 -17.66 -5.78 24.36
CA LEU A 419 -18.70 -5.30 23.45
C LEU A 419 -18.19 -4.18 22.53
N LEU A 420 -17.46 -3.18 23.05
CA LEU A 420 -16.80 -2.13 22.27
C LEU A 420 -15.89 -2.72 21.17
N TYR A 421 -15.02 -3.68 21.54
CA TYR A 421 -14.15 -4.39 20.59
C TYR A 421 -14.95 -5.13 19.50
N LYS A 422 -16.01 -5.84 19.88
CA LYS A 422 -16.83 -6.62 18.93
C LYS A 422 -17.65 -5.71 17.99
N VAL A 423 -18.20 -4.61 18.49
CA VAL A 423 -18.92 -3.61 17.67
C VAL A 423 -17.95 -2.98 16.68
N ALA A 424 -16.77 -2.56 17.13
CA ALA A 424 -15.71 -2.04 16.26
C ALA A 424 -15.26 -3.08 15.20
N SER A 425 -15.15 -4.36 15.58
CA SER A 425 -14.79 -5.45 14.66
C SER A 425 -15.84 -5.68 13.56
N ASN A 426 -17.14 -5.63 13.90
CA ASN A 426 -18.23 -5.72 12.90
C ASN A 426 -18.24 -4.46 12.01
N LEU A 427 -18.19 -3.27 12.61
CA LEU A 427 -18.11 -2.02 11.86
C LEU A 427 -16.92 -2.02 10.90
N MET A 428 -15.77 -2.63 11.24
CA MET A 428 -14.62 -2.75 10.34
C MET A 428 -14.88 -3.62 9.10
N LEU A 429 -15.71 -4.67 9.18
CA LEU A 429 -16.16 -5.43 8.02
C LEU A 429 -16.98 -4.54 7.06
N LYS A 430 -17.94 -3.78 7.60
CA LYS A 430 -18.79 -2.84 6.85
C LYS A 430 -17.98 -1.66 6.28
N ALA A 431 -17.03 -1.14 7.06
CA ALA A 431 -16.28 0.06 6.72
C ALA A 431 -15.24 -0.15 5.60
N ARG A 432 -14.94 -1.40 5.21
CA ARG A 432 -14.26 -1.69 3.94
C ARG A 432 -15.02 -1.16 2.71
N GLN A 433 -16.33 -0.92 2.83
CA GLN A 433 -17.17 -0.32 1.78
C GLN A 433 -17.47 1.18 2.02
N ASN A 434 -17.23 1.69 3.23
CA ASN A 434 -17.60 3.06 3.62
C ASN A 434 -16.68 3.62 4.73
N ARG A 435 -15.77 4.53 4.35
CA ARG A 435 -14.79 5.14 5.28
C ARG A 435 -15.41 5.98 6.40
N LYS A 436 -16.71 6.36 6.32
CA LYS A 436 -17.39 7.20 7.34
C LYS A 436 -17.39 6.62 8.76
N HIS A 437 -17.26 5.30 8.90
CA HIS A 437 -17.24 4.65 10.23
C HIS A 437 -15.84 4.63 10.88
N TYR A 438 -14.76 5.06 10.20
CA TYR A 438 -13.38 4.92 10.69
C TYR A 438 -13.12 5.69 12.00
N GLY A 439 -13.69 6.89 12.14
CA GLY A 439 -13.60 7.66 13.39
C GLY A 439 -14.32 6.98 14.56
N THR A 440 -15.50 6.40 14.31
CA THR A 440 -16.24 5.62 15.31
C THR A 440 -15.46 4.37 15.72
N ILE A 441 -14.91 3.61 14.76
CA ILE A 441 -14.09 2.41 15.02
C ILE A 441 -12.84 2.77 15.83
N ARG A 442 -12.12 3.86 15.48
CA ARG A 442 -10.97 4.36 16.25
C ARG A 442 -11.37 4.66 17.70
N THR A 443 -12.48 5.36 17.90
CA THR A 443 -12.95 5.79 19.23
C THR A 443 -13.33 4.59 20.09
N LEU A 444 -14.14 3.67 19.57
CA LEU A 444 -14.54 2.41 20.23
C LEU A 444 -13.32 1.58 20.67
N LEU A 445 -12.30 1.46 19.81
CA LEU A 445 -11.10 0.65 20.09
C LEU A 445 -10.15 1.34 21.08
N LEU A 446 -9.99 2.66 21.02
CA LEU A 446 -9.22 3.41 22.02
C LEU A 446 -9.88 3.34 23.41
N ASN A 447 -11.20 3.47 23.48
CA ASN A 447 -11.96 3.32 24.73
C ASN A 447 -11.91 1.87 25.25
N CYS A 448 -12.00 0.87 24.37
CA CYS A 448 -11.79 -0.54 24.72
C CYS A 448 -10.41 -0.78 25.35
N VAL A 449 -9.33 -0.26 24.73
CA VAL A 449 -7.97 -0.40 25.26
C VAL A 449 -7.80 0.36 26.58
N LYS A 450 -8.35 1.57 26.72
CA LYS A 450 -8.26 2.37 27.96
C LYS A 450 -8.91 1.67 29.16
N LEU A 451 -10.01 0.93 28.93
CA LEU A 451 -10.73 0.21 29.98
C LEU A 451 -10.06 -1.10 30.42
N LEU A 452 -9.11 -1.64 29.66
CA LEU A 452 -8.55 -2.97 29.90
C LEU A 452 -7.13 -2.90 30.46
N ASP A 453 -6.93 -3.54 31.61
CA ASP A 453 -5.60 -3.78 32.15
C ASP A 453 -4.75 -4.65 31.20
N GLN A 454 -3.49 -4.24 31.00
CA GLN A 454 -2.60 -4.83 30.01
C GLN A 454 -2.09 -6.23 30.39
N GLU A 455 -1.99 -6.53 31.69
CA GLU A 455 -1.54 -7.85 32.17
C GLU A 455 -2.69 -8.87 32.19
N ARG A 456 -3.90 -8.45 32.57
CA ARG A 456 -5.10 -9.30 32.64
C ARG A 456 -5.76 -9.58 31.30
N HIS A 457 -5.76 -8.63 30.36
CA HIS A 457 -6.52 -8.76 29.09
C HIS A 457 -5.71 -8.58 27.78
N PRO A 458 -4.47 -9.10 27.68
CA PRO A 458 -3.55 -8.86 26.55
C PRO A 458 -4.06 -9.35 25.19
N GLN A 459 -4.87 -10.42 25.12
CA GLN A 459 -5.43 -10.91 23.86
C GLN A 459 -6.34 -9.88 23.19
N ILE A 460 -7.22 -9.22 23.96
CA ILE A 460 -8.15 -8.22 23.44
C ILE A 460 -7.35 -6.97 23.04
N ILE A 461 -6.41 -6.54 23.88
CA ILE A 461 -5.56 -5.37 23.64
C ILE A 461 -4.71 -5.54 22.39
N ALA A 462 -4.06 -6.69 22.18
CA ALA A 462 -3.29 -6.96 20.97
C ALA A 462 -4.19 -6.96 19.71
N SER A 463 -5.38 -7.55 19.80
CA SER A 463 -6.35 -7.57 18.70
C SER A 463 -6.89 -6.18 18.36
N ALA A 464 -7.20 -5.36 19.37
CA ALA A 464 -7.66 -3.98 19.20
C ALA A 464 -6.57 -3.11 18.54
N HIS A 465 -5.31 -3.27 18.95
CA HIS A 465 -4.17 -2.62 18.32
C HIS A 465 -3.95 -3.05 16.86
N TYR A 466 -4.15 -4.33 16.54
CA TYR A 466 -4.13 -4.79 15.15
C TYR A 466 -5.22 -4.09 14.31
N ILE A 467 -6.48 -4.05 14.78
CA ILE A 467 -7.57 -3.38 14.05
C ILE A 467 -7.33 -1.85 13.93
N LEU A 468 -6.80 -1.20 14.97
CA LEU A 468 -6.38 0.21 14.91
C LEU A 468 -5.32 0.45 13.81
N SER A 469 -4.41 -0.49 13.59
CA SER A 469 -3.44 -0.43 12.49
C SER A 469 -4.06 -0.69 11.10
N GLU A 470 -5.18 -1.41 11.03
CA GLU A 470 -5.92 -1.69 9.77
C GLU A 470 -6.77 -0.51 9.29
N LEU A 471 -7.06 0.47 10.15
CA LEU A 471 -7.69 1.74 9.74
C LEU A 471 -6.79 2.58 8.81
N PHE A 472 -5.48 2.33 8.85
CA PHE A 472 -4.50 2.93 7.94
C PHE A 472 -4.26 1.94 6.78
N GLN A 473 -4.90 2.22 5.64
CA GLN A 473 -4.71 1.47 4.42
C GLN A 473 -3.31 1.77 3.86
N LEU A 474 -2.51 0.73 3.63
CA LEU A 474 -1.15 0.84 3.10
C LEU A 474 -1.08 0.58 1.59
N ASP A 475 -2.12 -0.03 1.04
CA ASP A 475 -2.19 -0.53 -0.34
C ASP A 475 -3.04 0.38 -1.25
N GLU A 476 -3.16 1.69 -0.95
CA GLU A 476 -3.86 2.64 -1.82
C GLU A 476 -3.06 2.88 -3.12
N PRO A 477 -3.65 2.66 -4.32
CA PRO A 477 -3.05 3.15 -5.56
C PRO A 477 -3.05 4.69 -5.56
N PRO A 478 -2.12 5.35 -6.26
CA PRO A 478 -2.22 6.78 -6.51
C PRO A 478 -3.56 7.10 -7.18
N GLN A 479 -4.23 8.16 -6.75
CA GLN A 479 -5.27 8.77 -7.58
C GLN A 479 -4.58 9.45 -8.75
N GLU A 480 -4.84 8.96 -9.97
CA GLU A 480 -4.61 9.73 -11.19
C GLU A 480 -5.68 10.82 -11.28
N ASP A 481 -5.52 11.87 -10.47
CA ASP A 481 -6.30 13.10 -10.59
C ASP A 481 -5.84 13.80 -11.87
N GLY A 482 -6.47 13.41 -12.98
CA GLY A 482 -6.07 13.77 -14.33
C GLY A 482 -6.48 15.18 -14.72
N GLU A 483 -5.54 16.12 -14.64
CA GLU A 483 -5.51 17.28 -15.53
C GLU A 483 -4.07 17.59 -15.97
N GLU A 484 -3.87 17.76 -17.28
CA GLU A 484 -2.54 18.04 -17.84
C GLU A 484 -2.11 19.48 -17.53
N SER A 485 -0.94 19.65 -16.91
CA SER A 485 -0.22 20.93 -16.97
C SER A 485 1.25 20.72 -17.32
N LEU A 486 1.80 21.64 -18.11
CA LEU A 486 2.95 21.38 -18.97
C LEU A 486 4.22 22.10 -18.52
N ARG A 487 5.30 21.31 -18.47
CA ARG A 487 6.71 21.71 -18.73
C ARG A 487 7.44 22.63 -17.74
N ALA A 488 8.37 21.99 -17.03
CA ALA A 488 9.83 22.18 -17.18
C ALA A 488 10.52 23.48 -16.72
N GLY A 489 11.80 23.32 -16.37
CA GLY A 489 12.73 24.40 -15.99
C GLY A 489 12.98 24.44 -14.49
N GLY A 490 14.25 24.37 -14.09
CA GLY A 490 14.66 24.49 -12.69
C GLY A 490 15.57 25.70 -12.48
N SER A 491 15.69 26.14 -11.23
CA SER A 491 16.71 27.06 -10.73
C SER A 491 17.04 26.74 -9.27
N GLU A 492 18.15 27.26 -8.79
CA GLU A 492 18.78 26.89 -7.52
C GLU A 492 18.24 27.67 -6.30
N ASP A 493 18.51 27.12 -5.12
CA ASP A 493 18.63 27.74 -3.79
C ASP A 493 17.73 28.93 -3.38
N SER A 494 16.86 28.69 -2.40
CA SER A 494 16.74 29.61 -1.26
C SER A 494 16.34 28.91 0.03
N TYR A 495 16.88 29.40 1.16
CA TYR A 495 16.45 29.05 2.52
C TYR A 495 15.51 30.16 3.01
N SER A 496 14.32 29.81 3.47
CA SER A 496 13.51 30.63 4.37
C SER A 496 12.63 29.71 5.21
N ASP A 497 12.88 29.69 6.52
CA ASP A 497 12.15 28.93 7.53
C ASP A 497 11.37 29.95 8.37
N GLU A 498 10.09 30.12 8.07
CA GLU A 498 9.09 30.94 8.78
C GLU A 498 7.69 30.53 8.24
N ASP A 499 6.60 31.16 8.70
CA ASP A 499 5.20 30.87 8.34
C ASP A 499 4.65 29.50 8.82
N ARG A 500 4.79 29.26 10.14
CA ARG A 500 3.77 28.56 10.94
C ARG A 500 3.16 29.55 11.94
N GLU A 501 1.96 30.06 11.67
CA GLU A 501 0.97 30.57 12.66
C GLU A 501 -0.18 31.26 11.91
N GLU A 502 -1.35 30.63 11.77
CA GLU A 502 -2.65 31.26 11.43
C GLU A 502 -3.80 30.22 11.52
N GLU A 503 -4.39 30.01 12.71
CA GLU A 503 -5.78 29.51 12.92
C GLU A 503 -6.21 29.54 14.42
N GLU A 504 -5.83 30.59 15.17
CA GLU A 504 -6.34 30.84 16.54
C GLU A 504 -6.84 32.29 16.71
N GLU A 505 -7.91 32.70 16.01
CA GLU A 505 -8.49 34.05 16.19
C GLU A 505 -10.02 34.16 15.97
N GLU A 506 -10.83 33.41 16.75
CA GLU A 506 -12.29 33.64 16.91
C GLU A 506 -12.75 33.69 18.40
N GLU A 507 -11.96 34.26 19.32
CA GLU A 507 -12.41 34.59 20.71
C GLU A 507 -12.08 36.05 21.13
N ALA A 508 -12.70 37.06 20.50
CA ALA A 508 -12.49 38.47 20.93
C ALA A 508 -13.58 39.51 20.56
N GLU A 509 -14.90 39.28 20.76
CA GLU A 509 -15.86 40.40 20.67
C GLU A 509 -17.18 40.23 21.50
N LEU A 510 -17.18 40.53 22.81
CA LEU A 510 -18.38 40.89 23.59
C LEU A 510 -18.07 41.69 24.89
N THR A 511 -18.13 43.01 24.79
CA THR A 511 -18.08 44.02 25.88
C THR A 511 -18.64 45.33 25.28
N GLU A 512 -19.53 46.13 25.87
CA GLU A 512 -20.27 46.16 27.15
C GLU A 512 -21.80 46.32 26.82
N ASP A 513 -22.79 46.24 27.73
CA ASP A 513 -23.08 47.21 28.81
C ASP A 513 -24.17 46.72 29.82
N SER A 514 -24.28 47.43 30.94
CA SER A 514 -25.11 47.17 32.15
C SER A 514 -26.66 47.30 31.97
N ASP A 515 -27.57 46.88 32.87
CA ASP A 515 -27.54 46.25 34.23
C ASP A 515 -28.82 45.33 34.36
N GLU A 516 -29.31 44.74 35.47
CA GLU A 516 -29.11 44.86 36.92
C GLU A 516 -29.31 43.50 37.66
N ASN A 517 -28.51 43.24 38.70
CA ASN A 517 -28.89 42.56 39.96
C ASN A 517 -29.63 41.18 39.93
N SER A 518 -28.85 40.09 40.01
CA SER A 518 -29.09 38.99 40.98
C SER A 518 -27.84 38.15 41.21
N SER A 519 -27.58 37.75 42.45
CA SER A 519 -26.53 36.76 42.78
C SER A 519 -26.87 35.35 42.31
N TYR A 520 -25.88 34.53 41.91
CA TYR A 520 -25.59 33.21 42.53
C TYR A 520 -24.37 32.45 41.95
N SER A 521 -23.48 32.02 42.86
CA SER A 521 -22.59 30.83 42.82
C SER A 521 -21.84 30.39 41.54
N SER A 522 -20.52 30.35 41.66
CA SER A 522 -19.62 29.45 40.94
C SER A 522 -19.86 27.96 41.26
N GLN A 523 -19.87 27.08 40.25
CA GLN A 523 -19.62 25.62 40.33
C GLN A 523 -18.93 25.17 39.01
N ASP A 524 -17.94 24.28 38.94
CA ASP A 524 -17.50 23.11 39.74
C ASP A 524 -17.96 21.77 39.13
N ASP A 525 -17.21 21.33 38.10
CA ASP A 525 -17.42 20.12 37.28
C ASP A 525 -17.06 18.80 37.99
N SER A 526 -16.61 18.82 39.25
CA SER A 526 -16.09 17.65 39.96
C SER A 526 -17.14 16.61 40.40
N LYS A 527 -18.37 16.66 39.84
CA LYS A 527 -19.54 15.97 40.39
C LYS A 527 -19.97 14.77 39.56
N ALA A 528 -19.51 13.58 39.96
CA ALA A 528 -19.93 12.28 39.43
C ALA A 528 -21.41 11.91 39.68
N VAL A 529 -22.30 12.89 39.90
CA VAL A 529 -23.71 12.70 40.29
C VAL A 529 -24.63 13.71 39.59
N ALA A 530 -25.40 13.25 38.60
CA ALA A 530 -26.50 14.03 38.01
C ALA A 530 -27.83 13.75 38.75
N VAL A 531 -28.71 14.75 38.86
CA VAL A 531 -29.92 14.68 39.71
C VAL A 531 -31.13 15.35 39.06
N ILE A 532 -32.22 14.59 38.90
CA ILE A 532 -33.55 15.11 38.59
C ILE A 532 -34.25 15.46 39.91
N ARG A 533 -34.60 16.74 40.11
CA ARG A 533 -35.05 17.27 41.40
C ARG A 533 -36.48 16.89 41.75
N SER A 534 -37.34 16.67 40.76
CA SER A 534 -38.63 16.04 40.94
C SER A 534 -38.98 15.13 39.77
N VAL A 535 -39.49 13.95 40.08
CA VAL A 535 -40.06 13.00 39.12
C VAL A 535 -41.19 13.61 38.26
N GLY A 536 -41.88 14.64 38.73
CA GLY A 536 -42.85 15.40 37.93
C GLY A 536 -42.23 16.19 36.77
N GLU A 537 -40.92 16.43 36.78
CA GLU A 537 -40.20 17.08 35.67
C GLU A 537 -40.13 16.17 34.43
N LEU A 538 -40.27 14.85 34.60
CA LEU A 538 -40.29 13.88 33.49
C LEU A 538 -41.58 13.95 32.65
N SER A 539 -42.66 14.51 33.17
CA SER A 539 -43.94 14.66 32.45
C SER A 539 -44.13 16.05 31.82
N VAL A 540 -43.09 16.90 31.78
CA VAL A 540 -43.13 18.24 31.18
C VAL A 540 -42.29 18.24 29.89
N PRO A 541 -42.86 18.45 28.68
CA PRO A 541 -42.14 18.35 27.41
C PRO A 541 -41.03 19.40 27.15
N GLU A 542 -40.68 20.23 28.13
CA GLU A 542 -39.93 21.47 27.89
C GLU A 542 -38.55 21.55 28.56
N LYS A 543 -38.28 20.75 29.58
CA LYS A 543 -37.03 20.84 30.37
C LYS A 543 -35.81 20.17 29.73
N TYR A 544 -36.00 19.24 28.80
CA TYR A 544 -34.92 18.46 28.18
C TYR A 544 -34.99 18.46 26.63
N LYS A 545 -35.43 19.59 26.05
CA LYS A 545 -35.51 19.82 24.59
C LYS A 545 -34.11 19.91 23.95
N SER A 546 -33.56 18.75 23.56
CA SER A 546 -32.43 18.54 22.62
C SER A 546 -31.46 19.72 22.44
N THR A 547 -30.79 20.13 23.51
CA THR A 547 -29.69 21.10 23.43
C THR A 547 -28.52 20.45 22.70
N HIS A 548 -28.28 20.89 21.46
CA HIS A 548 -27.28 20.39 20.52
C HIS A 548 -27.46 18.92 20.09
N GLN A 549 -27.52 18.72 18.76
CA GLN A 549 -26.92 17.52 18.18
C GLN A 549 -25.41 17.62 18.42
N ILE A 550 -24.92 17.10 19.56
CA ILE A 550 -23.51 16.80 19.72
C ILE A 550 -23.19 15.67 18.73
N ARG A 551 -22.88 16.05 17.49
CA ARG A 551 -22.00 15.24 16.65
C ARG A 551 -20.66 15.24 17.38
N PRO A 552 -20.15 14.11 17.86
CA PRO A 552 -18.71 14.02 18.07
C PRO A 552 -18.09 14.32 16.70
N SER A 553 -17.08 15.19 16.64
CA SER A 553 -16.31 15.35 15.41
C SER A 553 -15.43 14.11 15.23
N CYS A 554 -16.05 12.99 14.85
CA CYS A 554 -15.39 11.75 14.50
C CYS A 554 -14.77 11.80 13.09
N ALA A 555 -14.31 13.00 12.69
CA ALA A 555 -13.38 13.18 11.59
C ALA A 555 -12.12 12.37 11.93
N PHE A 556 -11.91 11.27 11.22
CA PHE A 556 -10.72 10.45 11.37
C PHE A 556 -9.55 11.23 10.75
N PRO A 557 -8.56 11.72 11.54
CA PRO A 557 -7.49 12.54 10.99
C PRO A 557 -6.55 11.65 10.20
N VAL A 558 -6.71 11.65 8.88
CA VAL A 558 -5.77 11.07 7.93
C VAL A 558 -4.87 12.20 7.49
N SER A 559 -3.69 12.32 8.10
CA SER A 559 -2.64 13.13 7.49
C SER A 559 -2.33 12.55 6.11
N GLN A 560 -2.09 13.42 5.13
CA GLN A 560 -1.92 13.00 3.74
C GLN A 560 -0.60 12.24 3.53
N ASP A 561 0.43 12.56 4.33
CA ASP A 561 1.76 11.95 4.28
C ASP A 561 1.73 10.41 4.45
N LYS A 562 2.52 9.73 3.61
CA LYS A 562 2.73 8.29 3.67
C LYS A 562 3.63 7.87 4.84
N GLU A 563 4.62 8.69 5.24
CA GLU A 563 5.47 8.33 6.38
C GLU A 563 4.67 8.34 7.68
N GLU A 564 3.96 9.42 8.00
CA GLU A 564 3.21 9.52 9.26
C GLU A 564 2.13 8.44 9.40
N LYS A 565 1.43 8.08 8.32
CA LYS A 565 0.53 6.91 8.27
C LYS A 565 1.26 5.63 8.69
N CYS A 566 2.45 5.38 8.14
CA CYS A 566 3.25 4.20 8.47
C CYS A 566 3.82 4.24 9.90
N ARG A 567 4.20 5.42 10.41
CA ARG A 567 4.62 5.60 11.82
C ARG A 567 3.49 5.27 12.78
N HIS A 568 2.26 5.71 12.49
CA HIS A 568 1.08 5.33 13.27
C HIS A 568 0.86 3.81 13.26
N VAL A 569 0.93 3.16 12.08
CA VAL A 569 0.82 1.69 11.97
C VAL A 569 1.86 0.99 12.83
N LEU A 570 3.14 1.38 12.72
CA LEU A 570 4.23 0.78 13.50
C LEU A 570 4.04 0.99 15.01
N SER A 571 3.55 2.17 15.45
CA SER A 571 3.22 2.43 16.86
C SER A 571 2.11 1.52 17.40
N TYR A 572 1.03 1.32 16.64
CA TYR A 572 -0.03 0.39 17.03
C TYR A 572 0.46 -1.07 17.01
N VAL A 573 1.22 -1.47 15.99
CA VAL A 573 1.79 -2.83 15.89
C VAL A 573 2.74 -3.12 17.05
N LEU A 574 3.61 -2.18 17.43
CA LEU A 574 4.51 -2.28 18.58
C LEU A 574 3.77 -2.48 19.91
N LYS A 575 2.70 -1.71 20.15
CA LYS A 575 1.84 -1.91 21.34
C LYS A 575 1.15 -3.27 21.33
N GLY A 576 0.70 -3.73 20.16
CA GLY A 576 0.18 -5.09 19.97
C GLY A 576 1.22 -6.16 20.29
N LEU A 577 2.45 -6.01 19.78
CA LEU A 577 3.56 -6.93 20.03
C LEU A 577 3.91 -6.98 21.52
N LYS A 578 4.03 -5.83 22.21
CA LYS A 578 4.24 -5.76 23.67
C LYS A 578 3.16 -6.51 24.46
N ALA A 579 1.89 -6.40 24.05
CA ALA A 579 0.80 -7.14 24.69
C ALA A 579 0.90 -8.67 24.47
N VAL A 580 1.34 -9.15 23.31
CA VAL A 580 1.61 -10.58 23.10
C VAL A 580 2.85 -11.03 23.89
N ASP A 581 3.96 -10.31 23.76
CA ASP A 581 5.27 -10.63 24.33
C ASP A 581 5.35 -10.57 25.86
N GLY A 582 4.38 -9.91 26.52
CA GLY A 582 4.19 -9.95 27.97
C GLY A 582 3.54 -11.24 28.48
N THR A 583 2.84 -12.00 27.61
CA THR A 583 2.20 -13.29 27.99
C THR A 583 3.10 -14.50 27.81
N ILE A 584 4.23 -14.30 27.14
CA ILE A 584 5.25 -15.32 26.93
C ILE A 584 6.17 -15.30 28.15
N LYS A 585 6.45 -16.47 28.73
CA LYS A 585 7.37 -16.58 29.87
C LYS A 585 8.72 -15.99 29.50
N LYS A 586 9.32 -15.22 30.41
CA LYS A 586 10.66 -14.67 30.21
C LYS A 586 11.68 -15.81 30.25
N GLU A 587 12.77 -15.71 29.49
CA GLU A 587 13.86 -16.71 29.53
C GLU A 587 14.49 -16.83 30.93
N SER A 588 14.32 -15.81 31.79
CA SER A 588 14.69 -15.84 33.22
C SER A 588 13.95 -16.88 34.06
N ASP A 589 12.77 -17.32 33.60
CA ASP A 589 11.85 -18.15 34.38
C ASP A 589 11.95 -19.64 33.98
N LEU A 590 12.94 -19.97 33.14
CA LEU A 590 13.37 -21.34 32.91
C LEU A 590 14.04 -21.86 34.20
N PRO A 591 13.76 -23.09 34.65
CA PRO A 591 14.39 -23.63 35.85
C PRO A 591 15.90 -23.69 35.67
N ALA A 592 16.65 -23.13 36.63
CA ALA A 592 18.10 -23.21 36.65
C ALA A 592 18.52 -24.69 36.56
N ALA A 593 19.47 -24.99 35.67
CA ALA A 593 19.92 -26.35 35.43
C ALA A 593 20.40 -27.01 36.73
N ASP A 594 19.93 -28.23 37.00
CA ASP A 594 20.34 -28.97 38.19
C ASP A 594 21.87 -29.20 38.18
N PRO A 595 22.60 -28.82 39.24
CA PRO A 595 24.06 -28.97 39.31
C PRO A 595 24.58 -30.40 39.08
N ASN A 596 23.72 -31.41 39.19
CA ASN A 596 24.05 -32.82 39.05
C ASN A 596 23.80 -33.39 37.64
N THR A 597 23.11 -32.66 36.76
CA THR A 597 22.85 -33.08 35.36
C THR A 597 23.76 -32.35 34.38
N PRO A 598 24.68 -33.05 33.68
CA PRO A 598 25.60 -32.40 32.75
C PRO A 598 24.84 -31.91 31.51
N ILE A 599 24.82 -30.59 31.32
CA ILE A 599 24.18 -29.94 30.17
C ILE A 599 24.90 -30.37 28.88
N PRO A 600 24.24 -31.07 27.93
CA PRO A 600 24.88 -31.51 26.70
C PRO A 600 25.19 -30.31 25.80
N LEU A 601 26.48 -30.04 25.57
CA LEU A 601 26.89 -28.98 24.64
C LEU A 601 26.60 -29.41 23.20
N LYS A 602 25.43 -29.01 22.67
CA LYS A 602 25.12 -29.15 21.25
C LYS A 602 26.03 -28.23 20.44
N TYR A 603 27.11 -28.79 19.91
CA TYR A 603 27.76 -28.21 18.75
C TYR A 603 26.78 -28.32 17.57
N GLU A 604 26.26 -27.20 17.09
CA GLU A 604 25.95 -27.08 15.67
C GLU A 604 27.28 -27.19 14.90
N ASP A 605 27.27 -27.91 13.79
CA ASP A 605 28.49 -28.27 13.07
C ASP A 605 29.05 -27.06 12.29
N ARG A 606 29.71 -26.16 13.02
CA ARG A 606 30.22 -24.87 12.53
C ARG A 606 31.45 -25.00 11.61
N SER A 607 31.78 -26.25 11.23
CA SER A 607 32.93 -26.67 10.43
C SER A 607 32.90 -26.19 8.97
N ALA A 608 31.77 -25.66 8.49
CA ALA A 608 31.61 -25.14 7.13
C ALA A 608 31.79 -23.61 6.99
N ILE A 609 31.98 -22.83 8.07
CA ILE A 609 32.15 -21.35 7.98
C ILE A 609 33.61 -20.99 7.63
N GLY A 610 34.09 -21.55 6.52
CA GLY A 610 35.41 -21.30 5.95
C GLY A 610 35.31 -21.00 4.45
N ALA A 611 35.66 -19.77 4.08
CA ALA A 611 35.86 -19.30 2.70
C ALA A 611 34.66 -19.22 1.72
N CYS A 612 33.40 -19.54 2.08
CA CYS A 612 32.25 -19.24 1.19
C CYS A 612 30.98 -18.68 1.88
N ALA A 613 31.07 -17.43 2.35
CA ALA A 613 29.95 -16.71 2.97
C ALA A 613 28.93 -16.12 1.97
N ALA A 614 29.29 -15.95 0.69
CA ALA A 614 28.41 -15.35 -0.32
C ALA A 614 27.41 -16.39 -0.90
N GLU A 615 27.87 -17.60 -1.22
CA GLU A 615 27.01 -18.62 -1.83
C GLU A 615 25.97 -19.17 -0.85
N THR A 616 26.33 -19.32 0.43
CA THR A 616 25.42 -19.74 1.50
C THR A 616 24.32 -18.71 1.76
N GLY A 617 24.60 -17.41 1.63
CA GLY A 617 23.58 -16.35 1.71
C GLY A 617 22.56 -16.38 0.58
N ILE A 618 22.92 -16.88 -0.61
CA ILE A 618 22.02 -16.99 -1.77
C ILE A 618 21.00 -18.12 -1.55
N SER A 619 21.41 -19.25 -0.97
CA SER A 619 20.53 -20.37 -0.65
C SER A 619 19.39 -19.98 0.31
N LEU A 620 19.71 -19.14 1.30
CA LEU A 620 18.75 -18.63 2.29
C LEU A 620 17.67 -17.70 1.71
N LEU A 621 17.87 -17.12 0.53
CA LEU A 621 16.83 -16.37 -0.19
C LEU A 621 15.74 -17.27 -0.78
N LEU A 622 15.98 -18.59 -0.83
CA LEU A 622 15.18 -19.57 -1.59
C LEU A 622 14.65 -20.72 -0.72
N GLU A 623 15.49 -21.29 0.15
CA GLU A 623 15.17 -22.56 0.86
C GLU A 623 13.93 -22.49 1.78
N ARG A 624 13.60 -21.32 2.35
CA ARG A 624 12.41 -21.15 3.20
C ARG A 624 11.07 -21.22 2.45
N ALA A 625 11.07 -21.36 1.13
CA ALA A 625 9.87 -21.64 0.32
C ALA A 625 9.67 -23.13 -0.01
N GLY A 626 10.59 -24.03 0.38
CA GLY A 626 10.47 -25.46 0.13
C GLY A 626 9.34 -26.14 0.92
N PRO A 627 8.78 -27.27 0.44
CA PRO A 627 7.74 -28.01 1.16
C PRO A 627 8.33 -28.72 2.39
N LEU A 628 8.30 -28.03 3.54
CA LEU A 628 8.60 -28.61 4.85
C LEU A 628 7.67 -29.81 5.10
N GLN A 629 8.24 -30.90 5.63
CA GLN A 629 7.49 -32.12 5.91
C GLN A 629 6.40 -31.83 6.96
N ALA A 630 5.18 -32.29 6.67
CA ALA A 630 4.04 -32.14 7.57
C ALA A 630 4.22 -32.94 8.88
N ASP A 631 3.46 -32.55 9.90
CA ASP A 631 3.28 -33.24 11.18
C ASP A 631 4.50 -33.40 12.11
N GLN A 632 5.20 -32.28 12.39
CA GLN A 632 5.74 -32.05 13.75
C GLN A 632 5.35 -30.68 14.30
N LYS A 633 4.44 -30.66 15.27
CA LYS A 633 3.93 -29.45 15.95
C LYS A 633 4.90 -28.94 17.02
N HIS A 634 6.13 -28.61 16.64
CA HIS A 634 7.08 -27.99 17.55
C HIS A 634 6.58 -26.60 17.99
N PRO A 635 6.81 -26.20 19.25
CA PRO A 635 6.64 -24.81 19.65
C PRO A 635 7.64 -23.93 18.90
N THR A 636 7.26 -22.66 18.70
CA THR A 636 8.15 -21.60 18.21
C THR A 636 9.34 -21.38 19.16
N ARG A 637 10.35 -20.61 18.72
CA ARG A 637 11.56 -20.33 19.51
C ARG A 637 11.27 -19.69 20.86
N SER A 638 10.21 -18.87 20.96
CA SER A 638 9.72 -18.27 22.20
C SER A 638 8.79 -19.19 23.03
N GLY A 639 8.57 -20.43 22.61
CA GLY A 639 7.75 -21.41 23.30
C GLY A 639 6.26 -21.38 22.97
N MET A 640 5.79 -20.46 22.10
CA MET A 640 4.38 -20.38 21.71
C MET A 640 3.96 -21.61 20.88
N LEU A 641 2.82 -22.20 21.22
CA LEU A 641 2.22 -23.33 20.52
C LEU A 641 1.59 -22.89 19.17
N PRO A 642 1.79 -23.63 18.06
CA PRO A 642 1.15 -23.35 16.78
C PRO A 642 -0.38 -23.31 16.89
N GLY A 643 -1.00 -22.30 16.28
CA GLY A 643 -2.45 -22.11 16.28
C GLY A 643 -3.04 -21.48 17.55
N SER A 644 -2.24 -21.17 18.56
CA SER A 644 -2.62 -20.33 19.72
C SER A 644 -3.00 -18.90 19.30
N TRP A 645 -3.63 -18.12 20.20
CA TRP A 645 -3.95 -16.72 19.88
C TRP A 645 -2.69 -15.87 19.74
N GLN A 646 -1.65 -16.12 20.55
CA GLN A 646 -0.34 -15.46 20.43
C GLN A 646 0.29 -15.76 19.06
N HIS A 647 0.22 -17.01 18.60
CA HIS A 647 0.77 -17.46 17.31
C HIS A 647 0.10 -16.73 16.14
N ARG A 648 -1.24 -16.70 16.11
CA ARG A 648 -2.00 -15.96 15.10
C ARG A 648 -1.72 -14.46 15.12
N MET A 649 -1.62 -13.88 16.32
CA MET A 649 -1.42 -12.44 16.49
C MET A 649 0.00 -12.00 16.10
N LYS A 650 1.07 -12.74 16.45
CA LYS A 650 2.43 -12.43 15.98
C LYS A 650 2.53 -12.49 14.46
N LEU A 651 1.92 -13.49 13.80
CA LEU A 651 1.89 -13.57 12.33
C LEU A 651 1.23 -12.33 11.69
N GLN A 652 0.07 -11.91 12.21
CA GLN A 652 -0.63 -10.72 11.75
C GLN A 652 0.19 -9.43 11.95
N LEU A 653 0.78 -9.26 13.14
CA LEU A 653 1.57 -8.09 13.50
C LEU A 653 2.89 -8.00 12.73
N PHE A 654 3.62 -9.11 12.56
CA PHE A 654 4.86 -9.16 11.78
C PHE A 654 4.62 -8.85 10.30
N LEU A 655 3.55 -9.39 9.69
CA LEU A 655 3.21 -9.09 8.30
C LEU A 655 2.81 -7.61 8.12
N LYS A 656 2.05 -7.05 9.07
CA LYS A 656 1.65 -5.63 9.05
C LYS A 656 2.85 -4.68 9.23
N ALA A 657 3.81 -5.00 10.11
CA ALA A 657 5.07 -4.27 10.23
C ALA A 657 5.89 -4.35 8.92
N SER A 658 6.01 -5.54 8.34
CA SER A 658 6.71 -5.75 7.07
C SER A 658 6.14 -4.88 5.95
N LYS A 659 4.80 -4.84 5.79
CA LYS A 659 4.12 -3.92 4.86
C LYS A 659 4.40 -2.43 5.17
N ALA A 660 4.33 -2.00 6.43
CA ALA A 660 4.58 -0.60 6.78
C ALA A 660 6.01 -0.16 6.47
N TYR A 661 7.00 -1.02 6.75
CA TYR A 661 8.39 -0.76 6.37
C TYR A 661 8.64 -0.82 4.86
N TYR A 662 7.91 -1.66 4.11
CA TYR A 662 7.96 -1.65 2.65
C TYR A 662 7.50 -0.30 2.07
N VAL A 663 6.36 0.24 2.53
CA VAL A 663 5.84 1.54 2.07
C VAL A 663 6.78 2.70 2.46
N LEU A 664 7.38 2.66 3.66
CA LEU A 664 8.43 3.61 4.06
C LEU A 664 9.68 3.53 3.16
N SER A 665 10.04 2.34 2.69
CA SER A 665 11.17 2.13 1.80
C SER A 665 10.89 2.64 0.38
N ASP A 666 9.70 2.39 -0.15
CA ASP A 666 9.26 2.92 -1.44
C ASP A 666 9.21 4.46 -1.43
N ALA A 667 8.60 5.06 -0.41
CA ALA A 667 8.58 6.50 -0.22
C ALA A 667 10.01 7.10 -0.12
N ALA A 668 10.93 6.46 0.60
CA ALA A 668 12.32 6.90 0.68
C ALA A 668 13.08 6.76 -0.65
N THR A 669 12.79 5.73 -1.45
CA THR A 669 13.37 5.52 -2.79
C THR A 669 12.93 6.60 -3.76
N ASN A 670 11.64 6.95 -3.76
CA ASN A 670 11.09 8.05 -4.56
C ASN A 670 11.64 9.43 -4.16
N LEU A 671 12.07 9.60 -2.91
CA LEU A 671 12.78 10.79 -2.41
C LEU A 671 14.31 10.75 -2.62
N LEU A 672 14.84 9.77 -3.37
CA LEU A 672 16.28 9.56 -3.64
C LEU A 672 17.15 9.26 -2.38
N LYS A 673 16.52 8.99 -1.24
CA LYS A 673 17.14 8.72 0.07
C LYS A 673 17.48 7.24 0.22
N TYR A 674 18.39 6.76 -0.61
CA TYR A 674 18.62 5.32 -0.79
C TYR A 674 19.22 4.61 0.44
N GLY A 675 19.99 5.30 1.29
CA GLY A 675 20.45 4.73 2.56
C GLY A 675 19.27 4.52 3.52
N ARG A 676 18.37 5.51 3.57
CA ARG A 676 17.12 5.46 4.34
C ARG A 676 16.21 4.34 3.84
N ALA A 677 16.09 4.21 2.52
CA ALA A 677 15.31 3.16 1.88
C ALA A 677 15.87 1.76 2.17
N LEU A 678 17.20 1.57 2.07
CA LEU A 678 17.85 0.30 2.35
C LEU A 678 17.63 -0.17 3.80
N ARG A 679 17.64 0.75 4.78
CA ARG A 679 17.26 0.42 6.16
C ARG A 679 15.80 -0.02 6.29
N TYR A 680 14.87 0.67 5.63
CA TYR A 680 13.45 0.31 5.72
C TYR A 680 13.15 -1.03 5.03
N ILE A 681 13.72 -1.34 3.86
CA ILE A 681 13.55 -2.67 3.26
C ILE A 681 14.22 -3.76 4.09
N LYS A 682 15.33 -3.46 4.78
CA LYS A 682 15.94 -4.36 5.77
C LYS A 682 14.99 -4.71 6.91
N LEU A 683 14.38 -3.71 7.55
CA LEU A 683 13.40 -3.94 8.62
C LEU A 683 12.18 -4.71 8.09
N SER A 684 11.71 -4.41 6.87
CA SER A 684 10.65 -5.16 6.20
C SER A 684 10.99 -6.65 6.04
N LEU A 685 12.19 -6.96 5.49
CA LEU A 685 12.66 -8.32 5.28
C LEU A 685 12.97 -9.06 6.59
N GLN A 686 13.37 -8.35 7.66
CA GLN A 686 13.52 -8.94 8.99
C GLN A 686 12.17 -9.28 9.64
N CYS A 687 11.13 -8.45 9.44
CA CYS A 687 9.76 -8.79 9.82
C CYS A 687 9.24 -10.02 9.05
N TYR A 688 9.57 -10.12 7.75
CA TYR A 688 9.25 -11.29 6.93
C TYR A 688 9.99 -12.55 7.40
N ASP A 689 11.28 -12.47 7.73
CA ASP A 689 12.06 -13.59 8.27
C ASP A 689 11.49 -14.12 9.61
N ALA A 690 11.03 -13.21 10.48
CA ALA A 690 10.33 -13.57 11.71
C ALA A 690 8.95 -14.20 11.43
N TYR A 691 8.20 -13.70 10.43
CA TYR A 691 6.95 -14.32 9.98
C TYR A 691 7.19 -15.76 9.50
N CYS A 692 8.19 -16.00 8.64
CA CYS A 692 8.55 -17.33 8.16
C CYS A 692 9.08 -18.26 9.27
N SER A 693 9.70 -17.73 10.32
CA SER A 693 10.07 -18.52 11.51
C SER A 693 8.87 -18.94 12.39
N VAL A 694 7.71 -18.29 12.24
CA VAL A 694 6.49 -18.59 13.01
C VAL A 694 5.45 -19.35 12.16
N SER A 695 5.45 -19.17 10.83
CA SER A 695 4.45 -19.77 9.92
C SER A 695 4.91 -21.12 9.36
N GLY A 696 4.14 -22.18 9.63
CA GLY A 696 4.42 -23.53 9.08
C GLY A 696 4.09 -23.70 7.59
N THR A 697 3.28 -22.79 7.02
CA THR A 697 2.98 -22.72 5.58
C THR A 697 2.95 -21.26 5.13
N LEU A 698 3.26 -20.99 3.87
CA LEU A 698 3.26 -19.63 3.30
C LEU A 698 2.07 -19.47 2.34
N HIS A 699 1.28 -18.42 2.55
CA HIS A 699 0.12 -18.10 1.71
C HIS A 699 0.58 -17.42 0.41
N PRO A 700 -0.03 -17.66 -0.76
CA PRO A 700 0.42 -17.09 -2.03
C PRO A 700 0.59 -15.56 -2.00
N GLN A 701 -0.35 -14.82 -1.38
CA GLN A 701 -0.25 -13.36 -1.23
C GLN A 701 0.99 -12.91 -0.43
N VAL A 702 1.49 -13.74 0.50
CA VAL A 702 2.69 -13.45 1.28
C VAL A 702 3.96 -13.72 0.47
N LEU A 703 3.98 -14.77 -0.36
CA LEU A 703 5.05 -15.03 -1.33
C LEU A 703 5.12 -13.94 -2.42
N GLN A 704 3.97 -13.46 -2.89
CA GLN A 704 3.87 -12.35 -3.84
C GLN A 704 4.45 -11.05 -3.24
N PHE A 705 4.04 -10.71 -2.01
CA PHE A 705 4.61 -9.58 -1.29
C PHE A 705 6.11 -9.73 -1.01
N HIS A 706 6.62 -10.95 -0.81
CA HIS A 706 8.05 -11.20 -0.69
C HIS A 706 8.81 -10.88 -1.99
N SER A 707 8.29 -11.31 -3.15
CA SER A 707 8.87 -10.98 -4.46
C SER A 707 8.86 -9.46 -4.72
N GLN A 708 7.83 -8.74 -4.25
CA GLN A 708 7.81 -7.26 -4.27
C GLN A 708 8.91 -6.66 -3.36
N CYS A 709 9.10 -7.18 -2.15
CA CYS A 709 10.16 -6.73 -1.24
C CYS A 709 11.55 -6.97 -1.82
N LEU A 710 11.81 -8.14 -2.39
CA LEU A 710 13.07 -8.46 -3.06
C LEU A 710 13.30 -7.58 -4.29
N SER A 711 12.26 -7.32 -5.09
CA SER A 711 12.35 -6.41 -6.24
C SER A 711 12.74 -4.99 -5.82
N LEU A 712 12.08 -4.42 -4.79
CA LEU A 712 12.43 -3.10 -4.26
C LEU A 712 13.84 -3.08 -3.64
N CYS A 713 14.26 -4.15 -2.96
CA CYS A 713 15.63 -4.28 -2.46
C CYS A 713 16.67 -4.30 -3.59
N GLY A 714 16.35 -4.95 -4.72
CA GLY A 714 17.16 -4.95 -5.93
C GLY A 714 17.25 -3.57 -6.58
N ASP A 715 16.12 -2.86 -6.69
CA ASP A 715 16.05 -1.50 -7.23
C ASP A 715 16.91 -0.53 -6.39
N ILE A 716 16.82 -0.59 -5.06
CA ILE A 716 17.62 0.25 -4.14
C ILE A 716 19.14 -0.04 -4.28
N GLN A 717 19.55 -1.31 -4.35
CA GLN A 717 20.97 -1.66 -4.49
C GLN A 717 21.56 -1.22 -5.84
N LEU A 718 20.76 -1.26 -6.92
CA LEU A 718 21.14 -0.68 -8.23
C LEU A 718 21.32 0.84 -8.13
N MET A 719 20.37 1.57 -7.53
CA MET A 719 20.47 3.03 -7.39
C MET A 719 21.65 3.46 -6.50
N LEU A 720 21.99 2.69 -5.47
CA LEU A 720 23.18 2.92 -4.63
C LEU A 720 24.49 2.72 -5.42
N ALA A 721 24.55 1.70 -6.28
CA ALA A 721 25.73 1.45 -7.11
C ALA A 721 25.95 2.56 -8.15
N GLN A 722 24.86 3.07 -8.77
CA GLN A 722 24.93 4.19 -9.71
C GLN A 722 25.29 5.52 -9.03
N ASN A 723 24.82 5.76 -7.80
CA ASN A 723 25.01 7.02 -7.07
C ASN A 723 26.17 6.99 -6.04
N ALA A 724 27.23 6.24 -6.33
CA ALA A 724 28.38 6.05 -5.44
C ALA A 724 29.05 7.35 -4.94
N LYS A 725 28.86 8.50 -5.62
CA LYS A 725 29.38 9.82 -5.21
C LYS A 725 28.79 10.30 -3.87
N ASN A 726 27.55 9.94 -3.52
CA ASN A 726 26.83 10.44 -2.33
C ASN A 726 26.99 9.57 -1.07
N ARG A 727 28.04 8.73 -1.01
CA ARG A 727 28.11 7.58 -0.09
C ARG A 727 28.05 7.91 1.41
N ALA A 728 28.61 9.04 1.84
CA ALA A 728 28.61 9.41 3.25
C ALA A 728 27.19 9.59 3.82
N ALA A 729 26.33 10.31 3.09
CA ALA A 729 24.94 10.53 3.47
C ALA A 729 24.17 9.20 3.59
N TYR A 730 24.33 8.28 2.62
CA TYR A 730 23.65 6.99 2.67
C TYR A 730 24.07 6.12 3.88
N LEU A 731 25.32 6.22 4.34
CA LEU A 731 25.78 5.52 5.56
C LEU A 731 25.15 6.10 6.83
N GLU A 732 25.02 7.42 6.93
CA GLU A 732 24.31 8.08 8.03
C GLU A 732 22.81 7.73 8.02
N GLU A 733 22.14 7.88 6.87
CA GLU A 733 20.72 7.54 6.70
C GLU A 733 20.41 6.08 7.04
N TYR A 734 21.33 5.14 6.75
CA TYR A 734 21.18 3.72 7.01
C TYR A 734 21.40 3.36 8.49
N SER A 735 22.32 4.05 9.16
CA SER A 735 22.71 3.77 10.55
C SER A 735 21.76 4.36 11.60
N TYR A 736 21.04 5.44 11.28
CA TYR A 736 19.99 5.99 12.15
C TYR A 736 18.88 4.95 12.41
N GLN A 737 18.37 4.87 13.63
CA GLN A 737 17.26 3.96 13.99
C GLN A 737 16.41 4.59 15.11
N THR A 738 15.08 4.53 15.01
CA THR A 738 14.17 5.05 16.06
C THR A 738 13.91 4.02 17.16
N LYS A 739 13.41 4.48 18.31
CA LYS A 739 13.15 3.62 19.49
C LYS A 739 12.13 2.54 19.16
N GLU A 740 11.14 2.89 18.37
CA GLU A 740 10.08 2.03 17.87
C GLU A 740 10.67 0.92 16.98
N ASP A 741 11.57 1.28 16.06
CA ASP A 741 12.25 0.30 15.19
C ASP A 741 13.09 -0.69 16.03
N GLN A 742 13.75 -0.22 17.11
CA GLN A 742 14.54 -1.04 18.02
C GLN A 742 13.69 -2.00 18.85
N GLU A 743 12.58 -1.53 19.42
CA GLU A 743 11.68 -2.38 20.22
C GLU A 743 10.95 -3.42 19.35
N ILE A 744 10.54 -3.06 18.13
CA ILE A 744 9.98 -4.02 17.16
C ILE A 744 11.03 -5.09 16.84
N LEU A 745 12.25 -4.69 16.47
CA LEU A 745 13.35 -5.61 16.13
C LEU A 745 13.73 -6.55 17.31
N HIS A 746 13.65 -6.07 18.55
CA HIS A 746 13.78 -6.92 19.74
C HIS A 746 12.66 -7.99 19.86
N SER A 747 11.42 -7.68 19.45
CA SER A 747 10.34 -8.67 19.35
C SER A 747 10.59 -9.71 18.24
N LEU A 748 11.13 -9.28 17.09
CA LEU A 748 11.48 -10.18 15.97
C LEU A 748 12.57 -11.19 16.39
N HIS A 749 13.61 -10.73 17.09
CA HIS A 749 14.74 -11.55 17.54
C HIS A 749 14.37 -12.67 18.51
N ARG A 750 13.18 -12.63 19.13
CA ARG A 750 12.64 -13.75 19.92
C ARG A 750 12.28 -14.96 19.07
N GLU A 751 11.91 -14.75 17.80
CA GLU A 751 11.43 -15.81 16.90
C GLU A 751 12.45 -16.20 15.82
N SER A 752 13.23 -15.25 15.29
CA SER A 752 14.28 -15.50 14.31
C SER A 752 15.65 -14.93 14.72
N SER A 753 16.71 -15.34 14.03
CA SER A 753 17.99 -14.62 14.06
C SER A 753 17.94 -13.30 13.30
N CYS A 754 16.96 -13.12 12.39
CA CYS A 754 16.80 -11.95 11.52
C CYS A 754 18.03 -11.68 10.62
N GLN A 755 18.78 -12.73 10.27
CA GLN A 755 20.03 -12.66 9.49
C GLN A 755 19.89 -13.15 8.04
N ALA A 756 18.81 -13.84 7.67
CA ALA A 756 18.66 -14.48 6.35
C ALA A 756 18.86 -13.52 5.16
N PHE A 757 18.39 -12.27 5.31
CA PHE A 757 18.45 -11.24 4.26
C PHE A 757 19.61 -10.24 4.43
N ASN A 758 20.59 -10.52 5.30
CA ASN A 758 21.71 -9.59 5.55
C ASN A 758 22.49 -9.26 4.27
N MET A 759 22.81 -10.25 3.43
CA MET A 759 23.50 -10.05 2.16
C MET A 759 22.74 -9.12 1.20
N ALA A 760 21.40 -9.23 1.14
CA ALA A 760 20.56 -8.39 0.30
C ALA A 760 20.52 -6.92 0.79
N THR A 761 20.70 -6.72 2.09
CA THR A 761 20.42 -5.47 2.81
C THR A 761 21.67 -4.81 3.39
N ASP A 762 22.86 -5.31 3.06
CA ASP A 762 24.13 -4.72 3.47
C ASP A 762 24.51 -3.51 2.60
N LEU A 763 25.16 -2.53 3.22
CA LEU A 763 25.61 -1.30 2.58
C LEU A 763 27.09 -1.42 2.20
N ALA A 764 27.40 -2.41 1.36
CA ALA A 764 28.74 -2.77 0.91
C ALA A 764 29.38 -1.71 -0.01
N MET A 765 30.64 -1.37 0.23
CA MET A 765 31.33 -0.21 -0.38
C MET A 765 31.73 -0.37 -1.86
N ASP A 766 31.63 -1.58 -2.42
CA ASP A 766 32.04 -1.91 -3.78
C ASP A 766 30.82 -1.95 -4.75
N PRO A 767 30.81 -1.14 -5.82
CA PRO A 767 29.78 -1.19 -6.85
C PRO A 767 29.64 -2.55 -7.55
N GLU A 768 30.71 -3.34 -7.72
CA GLU A 768 30.60 -4.69 -8.33
C GLU A 768 29.71 -5.59 -7.44
N TYR A 769 29.96 -5.58 -6.13
CA TYR A 769 29.15 -6.29 -5.15
C TYR A 769 27.70 -5.77 -5.08
N GLN A 770 27.46 -4.46 -5.11
CA GLN A 770 26.09 -3.93 -5.04
C GLN A 770 25.26 -4.28 -6.28
N LEU A 771 25.82 -4.23 -7.48
CA LEU A 771 25.16 -4.68 -8.71
C LEU A 771 24.93 -6.21 -8.70
N PHE A 772 25.88 -6.99 -8.17
CA PHE A 772 25.71 -8.44 -7.97
C PHE A 772 24.57 -8.75 -7.00
N VAL A 773 24.49 -8.07 -5.85
CA VAL A 773 23.39 -8.23 -4.87
C VAL A 773 22.06 -7.83 -5.49
N SER A 774 21.99 -6.71 -6.23
CA SER A 774 20.79 -6.30 -6.98
C SER A 774 20.33 -7.41 -7.93
N SER A 775 21.25 -7.99 -8.72
CA SER A 775 20.94 -9.12 -9.60
C SER A 775 20.44 -10.36 -8.83
N LYS A 776 20.95 -10.63 -7.62
CA LYS A 776 20.50 -11.76 -6.80
C LYS A 776 19.12 -11.54 -6.18
N CYS A 777 18.79 -10.32 -5.79
CA CYS A 777 17.45 -9.97 -5.34
C CYS A 777 16.40 -10.21 -6.44
N TYR A 778 16.67 -9.83 -7.69
CA TYR A 778 15.73 -10.09 -8.79
C TYR A 778 15.70 -11.56 -9.23
N GLU A 779 16.82 -12.30 -9.17
CA GLU A 779 16.84 -13.75 -9.46
C GLU A 779 15.94 -14.51 -8.45
N ALA A 780 16.05 -14.19 -7.16
CA ALA A 780 15.15 -14.75 -6.13
C ALA A 780 13.68 -14.31 -6.31
N ALA A 781 13.44 -13.04 -6.66
CA ALA A 781 12.09 -12.53 -6.94
C ALA A 781 11.42 -13.26 -8.13
N TYR A 782 12.20 -13.62 -9.16
CA TYR A 782 11.77 -14.41 -10.32
C TYR A 782 11.46 -15.86 -9.96
N GLU A 783 12.36 -16.54 -9.24
CA GLU A 783 12.16 -17.95 -8.84
C GLU A 783 10.90 -18.14 -7.98
N LEU A 784 10.59 -17.18 -7.10
CA LEU A 784 9.33 -17.15 -6.34
C LEU A 784 8.09 -17.05 -7.26
N LEU A 785 8.10 -16.17 -8.26
CA LEU A 785 6.95 -15.96 -9.17
C LEU A 785 6.71 -17.13 -10.14
N VAL A 786 7.77 -17.87 -10.49
CA VAL A 786 7.69 -19.08 -11.34
C VAL A 786 7.30 -20.33 -10.53
N SER A 787 7.36 -20.27 -9.20
CA SER A 787 6.97 -21.38 -8.33
C SER A 787 5.51 -21.81 -8.51
N GLU A 788 5.24 -23.09 -8.26
CA GLU A 788 3.91 -23.68 -8.47
C GLU A 788 2.80 -23.07 -7.61
N ALA A 789 3.16 -22.37 -6.53
CA ALA A 789 2.23 -21.67 -5.65
C ALA A 789 1.69 -20.32 -6.20
N LEU A 790 2.24 -19.81 -7.32
CA LEU A 790 1.92 -18.47 -7.85
C LEU A 790 1.53 -18.41 -9.35
N LYS A 791 1.56 -19.55 -10.06
CA LYS A 791 1.35 -19.62 -11.52
C LYS A 791 0.10 -18.90 -12.04
N ASP A 792 -1.01 -18.96 -11.31
CA ASP A 792 -2.31 -18.44 -11.75
C ASP A 792 -2.51 -16.92 -11.54
N HIS A 793 -1.55 -16.22 -10.92
CA HIS A 793 -1.72 -14.82 -10.48
C HIS A 793 -0.56 -13.86 -10.83
N ALA A 794 0.51 -14.36 -11.48
CA ALA A 794 1.80 -13.65 -11.53
C ALA A 794 2.21 -13.01 -12.88
N SER A 795 1.43 -13.16 -13.95
CA SER A 795 1.88 -12.88 -15.34
C SER A 795 2.55 -11.52 -15.55
N ASP A 796 1.90 -10.41 -15.18
CA ASP A 796 2.42 -9.06 -15.43
C ASP A 796 3.61 -8.70 -14.53
N GLN A 797 3.61 -9.21 -13.29
CA GLN A 797 4.72 -9.03 -12.35
C GLN A 797 5.96 -9.82 -12.80
N LEU A 798 5.77 -11.02 -13.37
CA LEU A 798 6.85 -11.82 -13.94
C LEU A 798 7.54 -11.09 -15.10
N ALA A 799 6.77 -10.45 -15.99
CA ALA A 799 7.31 -9.62 -17.06
C ALA A 799 8.09 -8.40 -16.52
N GLN A 800 7.61 -7.75 -15.45
CA GLN A 800 8.30 -6.64 -14.81
C GLN A 800 9.63 -7.07 -14.16
N VAL A 801 9.68 -8.24 -13.51
CA VAL A 801 10.90 -8.79 -12.89
C VAL A 801 11.90 -9.26 -13.97
N LEU A 802 11.44 -9.88 -15.07
CA LEU A 802 12.31 -10.19 -16.22
C LEU A 802 12.92 -8.92 -16.85
N LYS A 803 12.15 -7.82 -16.94
CA LYS A 803 12.68 -6.54 -17.40
C LYS A 803 13.74 -5.96 -16.47
N ARG A 804 13.54 -6.04 -15.14
CA ARG A 804 14.56 -5.69 -14.13
C ARG A 804 15.82 -6.56 -14.26
N LEU A 805 15.67 -7.88 -14.44
CA LEU A 805 16.78 -8.82 -14.67
C LEU A 805 17.59 -8.47 -15.92
N GLY A 806 16.92 -8.23 -17.04
CA GLY A 806 17.59 -7.81 -18.27
C GLY A 806 18.36 -6.49 -18.11
N ASN A 807 17.78 -5.52 -17.38
CA ASN A 807 18.43 -4.24 -17.07
C ASN A 807 19.70 -4.41 -16.22
N ILE A 808 19.63 -5.09 -15.06
CA ILE A 808 20.81 -5.26 -14.20
C ILE A 808 21.91 -6.10 -14.89
N ARG A 809 21.52 -7.04 -15.76
CA ARG A 809 22.45 -7.84 -16.57
C ARG A 809 23.09 -6.99 -17.68
N ASN A 810 22.42 -5.96 -18.20
CA ASN A 810 23.08 -4.93 -19.01
C ASN A 810 24.13 -4.16 -18.20
N GLU A 811 23.77 -3.66 -17.02
CA GLU A 811 24.68 -2.84 -16.20
C GLU A 811 25.91 -3.64 -15.75
N MET A 812 25.76 -4.88 -15.29
CA MET A 812 26.87 -5.80 -15.00
C MET A 812 27.73 -6.08 -16.24
N GLY A 813 27.10 -6.25 -17.41
CA GLY A 813 27.80 -6.43 -18.68
C GLY A 813 28.64 -5.22 -19.07
N VAL A 814 28.07 -4.01 -18.95
CA VAL A 814 28.72 -2.73 -19.22
C VAL A 814 29.83 -2.42 -18.21
N TYR A 815 29.63 -2.72 -16.93
CA TYR A 815 30.60 -2.52 -15.87
C TYR A 815 31.89 -3.33 -16.13
N HIS A 816 31.79 -4.63 -16.41
CA HIS A 816 32.95 -5.46 -16.77
C HIS A 816 33.56 -5.08 -18.14
N MET A 817 32.75 -4.60 -19.10
CA MET A 817 33.26 -4.07 -20.37
C MET A 817 34.11 -2.81 -20.14
N ASN A 818 33.69 -1.92 -19.25
CA ASN A 818 34.41 -0.70 -18.90
C ASN A 818 35.67 -1.00 -18.07
N GLN A 819 35.62 -1.94 -17.12
CA GLN A 819 36.81 -2.47 -16.43
C GLN A 819 37.84 -3.00 -17.46
N ALA A 820 37.41 -3.81 -18.43
CA ALA A 820 38.28 -4.34 -19.47
C ALA A 820 38.88 -3.25 -20.39
N ALA A 821 38.14 -2.16 -20.64
CA ALA A 821 38.66 -1.00 -21.38
C ALA A 821 39.69 -0.19 -20.57
N ALA A 822 39.46 0.02 -19.27
CA ALA A 822 40.42 0.68 -18.38
C ALA A 822 41.74 -0.11 -18.29
N MET A 823 41.65 -1.44 -18.19
CA MET A 823 42.80 -2.36 -18.27
C MET A 823 43.56 -2.31 -19.60
N GLN A 824 43.05 -1.62 -20.63
CA GLN A 824 43.77 -1.37 -21.88
C GLN A 824 44.49 -0.01 -21.89
N THR A 825 43.87 1.04 -21.34
CA THR A 825 44.49 2.37 -21.23
C THR A 825 45.71 2.38 -20.29
N GLU A 826 45.79 1.47 -19.32
CA GLU A 826 46.92 1.34 -18.40
C GLU A 826 48.07 0.44 -18.94
N LYS A 827 48.02 -0.02 -20.20
CA LYS A 827 48.96 -1.05 -20.69
C LYS A 827 50.38 -0.53 -20.96
N VAL A 828 51.29 -0.95 -20.07
CA VAL A 828 52.74 -1.05 -20.33
C VAL A 828 53.14 -2.42 -20.93
N LYS A 829 52.19 -3.36 -21.09
CA LYS A 829 52.44 -4.77 -21.47
C LYS A 829 52.05 -5.09 -22.92
N ARG A 830 52.87 -5.94 -23.57
CA ARG A 830 52.83 -6.27 -25.02
C ARG A 830 51.82 -7.34 -25.45
N SER A 831 50.90 -7.79 -24.58
CA SER A 831 49.94 -8.85 -24.89
C SER A 831 48.67 -8.77 -24.04
N VAL A 832 47.59 -9.36 -24.52
CA VAL A 832 46.34 -9.61 -23.77
C VAL A 832 46.65 -10.37 -22.48
N SER A 833 45.97 -10.04 -21.38
CA SER A 833 46.11 -10.74 -20.09
C SER A 833 44.99 -11.74 -19.82
N VAL A 834 45.21 -12.71 -18.92
CA VAL A 834 44.17 -13.69 -18.53
C VAL A 834 42.99 -13.00 -17.84
N ALA A 835 43.26 -12.09 -16.90
CA ALA A 835 42.22 -11.32 -16.19
C ALA A 835 41.36 -10.47 -17.14
N GLU A 836 41.98 -9.87 -18.16
CA GLU A 836 41.27 -9.13 -19.21
C GLU A 836 40.31 -10.04 -20.00
N GLN A 837 40.74 -11.25 -20.37
CA GLN A 837 39.87 -12.25 -21.00
C GLN A 837 38.76 -12.77 -20.07
N GLU A 838 38.99 -12.80 -18.75
CA GLU A 838 37.96 -13.14 -17.77
C GLU A 838 36.90 -12.04 -17.66
N MET A 839 37.29 -10.76 -17.67
CA MET A 839 36.33 -9.65 -17.73
C MET A 839 35.51 -9.66 -19.03
N TRP A 840 36.11 -10.02 -20.18
CA TRP A 840 35.34 -10.22 -21.43
C TRP A 840 34.33 -11.36 -21.30
N LYS A 841 34.72 -12.49 -20.69
CA LYS A 841 33.82 -13.64 -20.46
C LYS A 841 32.69 -13.29 -19.50
N LYS A 842 32.97 -12.60 -18.39
CA LYS A 842 31.95 -12.06 -17.46
C LYS A 842 30.96 -11.17 -18.22
N SER A 843 31.47 -10.13 -18.89
CA SER A 843 30.69 -9.15 -19.64
C SER A 843 29.77 -9.82 -20.69
N PHE A 844 30.34 -10.73 -21.50
CA PHE A 844 29.59 -11.48 -22.50
C PHE A 844 28.50 -12.38 -21.89
N ALA A 845 28.80 -13.10 -20.80
CA ALA A 845 27.84 -13.98 -20.15
C ALA A 845 26.65 -13.21 -19.53
N PHE A 846 26.87 -11.99 -19.04
CA PHE A 846 25.79 -11.12 -18.59
C PHE A 846 24.93 -10.62 -19.76
N PHE A 847 25.53 -10.16 -20.87
CA PHE A 847 24.75 -9.79 -22.06
C PHE A 847 23.97 -10.98 -22.64
N GLU A 848 24.56 -12.18 -22.69
CA GLU A 848 23.88 -13.38 -23.20
C GLU A 848 22.69 -13.80 -22.31
N LYS A 849 22.80 -13.65 -21.00
CA LYS A 849 21.68 -13.84 -20.06
C LYS A 849 20.60 -12.77 -20.26
N GLY A 850 20.97 -11.49 -20.25
CA GLY A 850 20.03 -10.38 -20.39
C GLY A 850 19.23 -10.42 -21.70
N MET A 851 19.86 -10.82 -22.81
CA MET A 851 19.14 -11.02 -24.08
C MET A 851 18.04 -12.08 -23.97
N LYS A 852 18.25 -13.17 -23.21
CA LYS A 852 17.24 -14.22 -23.01
C LYS A 852 16.07 -13.74 -22.16
N ASP A 853 16.32 -12.89 -21.17
CA ASP A 853 15.24 -12.29 -20.36
C ASP A 853 14.36 -11.35 -21.21
N PHE A 854 14.97 -10.51 -22.03
CA PHE A 854 14.26 -9.60 -22.93
C PHE A 854 13.55 -10.34 -24.09
N GLU A 855 14.17 -11.40 -24.64
CA GLU A 855 13.53 -12.28 -25.62
C GLU A 855 12.30 -13.00 -25.04
N ALA A 856 12.33 -13.41 -23.77
CA ALA A 856 11.20 -14.06 -23.09
C ALA A 856 9.98 -13.14 -22.90
N ILE A 857 10.19 -11.82 -22.77
CA ILE A 857 9.11 -10.80 -22.70
C ILE A 857 8.85 -10.08 -24.03
N GLY A 858 9.59 -10.43 -25.10
CA GLY A 858 9.45 -9.81 -26.43
C GLY A 858 10.02 -8.40 -26.58
N ASP A 859 10.84 -7.91 -25.64
CA ASP A 859 11.44 -6.56 -25.66
C ASP A 859 12.62 -6.47 -26.65
N ARG A 860 12.29 -6.37 -27.93
CA ARG A 860 13.25 -6.29 -29.05
C ARG A 860 14.21 -5.10 -28.95
N THR A 861 13.83 -4.06 -28.22
CA THR A 861 14.55 -2.79 -28.12
C THR A 861 15.69 -2.90 -27.13
N ASN A 862 15.42 -3.45 -25.95
CA ASN A 862 16.48 -3.77 -25.00
C ASN A 862 17.34 -4.94 -25.51
N THR A 863 16.77 -5.96 -26.17
CA THR A 863 17.58 -6.99 -26.88
C THR A 863 18.54 -6.35 -27.90
N ALA A 864 18.11 -5.32 -28.66
CA ALA A 864 18.98 -4.60 -29.59
C ALA A 864 20.07 -3.78 -28.89
N LEU A 865 19.80 -3.20 -27.72
CA LEU A 865 20.81 -2.51 -26.90
C LEU A 865 21.89 -3.47 -26.38
N LEU A 866 21.52 -4.66 -25.90
CA LEU A 866 22.49 -5.66 -25.44
C LEU A 866 23.30 -6.25 -26.60
N LEU A 867 22.70 -6.43 -27.78
CA LEU A 867 23.43 -6.75 -29.01
C LEU A 867 24.43 -5.63 -29.38
N CYS A 868 24.02 -4.36 -29.26
CA CYS A 868 24.90 -3.20 -29.50
C CYS A 868 26.08 -3.14 -28.50
N ASN A 869 25.82 -3.37 -27.22
CA ASN A 869 26.86 -3.42 -26.18
C ASN A 869 27.79 -4.64 -26.35
N THR A 870 27.27 -5.78 -26.78
CA THR A 870 28.08 -6.95 -27.19
C THR A 870 28.98 -6.62 -28.39
N GLY A 871 28.46 -5.87 -29.37
CA GLY A 871 29.25 -5.34 -30.48
C GLY A 871 30.41 -4.44 -30.02
N ARG A 872 30.15 -3.55 -29.05
CA ARG A 872 31.17 -2.68 -28.43
C ARG A 872 32.22 -3.49 -27.66
N LEU A 873 31.81 -4.51 -26.90
CA LEU A 873 32.73 -5.43 -26.23
C LEU A 873 33.65 -6.11 -27.25
N MET A 874 33.12 -6.61 -28.38
CA MET A 874 33.95 -7.22 -29.43
C MET A 874 34.97 -6.23 -30.02
N ARG A 875 34.66 -4.93 -30.14
CA ARG A 875 35.65 -3.91 -30.54
C ARG A 875 36.78 -3.76 -29.52
N ILE A 876 36.46 -3.78 -28.22
CA ILE A 876 37.44 -3.72 -27.12
C ILE A 876 38.32 -4.99 -27.12
N CYS A 877 37.75 -6.17 -27.38
CA CYS A 877 38.53 -7.39 -27.60
C CYS A 877 39.49 -7.24 -28.80
N ALA A 878 39.05 -6.66 -29.92
CA ALA A 878 39.92 -6.43 -31.07
C ALA A 878 41.09 -5.50 -30.72
N GLN A 879 40.81 -4.36 -30.07
CA GLN A 879 41.82 -3.38 -29.66
C GLN A 879 42.90 -3.99 -28.74
N ALA A 880 42.53 -4.95 -27.89
CA ALA A 880 43.45 -5.69 -27.03
C ALA A 880 44.54 -6.49 -27.77
N HIS A 881 44.21 -6.96 -28.98
CA HIS A 881 45.09 -7.78 -29.82
C HIS A 881 46.04 -6.95 -30.71
N CYS A 882 45.97 -5.61 -30.64
CA CYS A 882 46.89 -4.70 -31.32
C CYS A 882 48.35 -4.96 -30.90
N ALA A 883 49.17 -5.41 -31.85
CA ALA A 883 50.60 -5.62 -31.62
C ALA A 883 51.36 -4.28 -31.56
N ILE A 884 52.02 -3.99 -30.44
CA ILE A 884 52.90 -2.84 -30.25
C ILE A 884 54.35 -3.32 -30.15
N SER A 885 55.23 -2.73 -30.95
CA SER A 885 56.65 -3.11 -31.03
C SER A 885 57.45 -2.66 -29.80
N ALA A 886 58.74 -3.01 -29.77
CA ALA A 886 59.65 -2.49 -28.74
C ALA A 886 59.90 -0.97 -28.86
N ASP A 887 59.63 -0.38 -30.03
CA ASP A 887 59.87 1.01 -30.41
C ASP A 887 58.56 1.83 -30.42
N GLN A 888 57.53 1.37 -29.67
CA GLN A 888 56.16 1.91 -29.58
C GLN A 888 55.36 1.95 -30.90
N SER A 889 55.97 1.69 -32.04
CA SER A 889 55.31 1.55 -33.34
C SER A 889 54.38 0.33 -33.39
N ARG A 890 53.19 0.51 -33.98
CA ARG A 890 52.18 -0.55 -34.16
C ARG A 890 52.57 -1.48 -35.32
N GLY A 891 52.39 -2.79 -35.12
CA GLY A 891 52.61 -3.82 -36.14
C GLY A 891 51.45 -4.00 -37.12
N GLU A 892 51.61 -4.94 -38.06
CA GLU A 892 50.56 -5.30 -39.03
C GLU A 892 49.25 -5.75 -38.34
N PHE A 893 48.13 -5.34 -38.91
CA PHE A 893 46.77 -5.70 -38.47
C PHE A 893 46.59 -7.23 -38.38
N SER A 894 46.22 -7.72 -37.21
CA SER A 894 46.20 -9.14 -36.86
C SER A 894 44.92 -9.87 -37.31
N PRO A 895 44.97 -11.20 -37.56
CA PRO A 895 43.77 -11.99 -37.78
C PRO A 895 42.86 -12.06 -36.54
N GLU A 896 43.42 -11.89 -35.34
CA GLU A 896 42.68 -11.77 -34.09
C GLU A 896 41.85 -10.47 -34.05
N GLU A 897 42.45 -9.32 -34.37
CA GLU A 897 41.71 -8.06 -34.56
C GLU A 897 40.61 -8.23 -35.62
N ALA A 898 40.96 -8.81 -36.78
CA ALA A 898 40.01 -9.05 -37.87
C ALA A 898 38.83 -9.92 -37.42
N LEU A 899 39.07 -10.99 -36.67
CA LEU A 899 38.04 -11.88 -36.13
C LEU A 899 37.08 -11.12 -35.21
N TYR A 900 37.61 -10.32 -34.29
CA TYR A 900 36.78 -9.58 -33.32
C TYR A 900 36.03 -8.41 -33.96
N TYR A 901 36.61 -7.68 -34.92
CA TYR A 901 35.86 -6.66 -35.69
C TYR A 901 34.72 -7.29 -36.52
N ASN A 902 34.94 -8.47 -37.13
CA ASN A 902 33.86 -9.18 -37.84
C ASN A 902 32.76 -9.69 -36.89
N LYS A 903 33.10 -10.14 -35.67
CA LYS A 903 32.09 -10.45 -34.63
C LYS A 903 31.30 -9.21 -34.22
N ALA A 904 31.96 -8.06 -34.02
CA ALA A 904 31.27 -6.81 -33.70
C ALA A 904 30.22 -6.47 -34.78
N ILE A 905 30.60 -6.58 -36.06
CA ILE A 905 29.72 -6.36 -37.21
C ILE A 905 28.50 -7.30 -37.19
N ASP A 906 28.64 -8.60 -36.88
CA ASP A 906 27.50 -9.52 -36.73
C ASP A 906 26.50 -9.04 -35.67
N TYR A 907 26.99 -8.70 -34.48
CA TYR A 907 26.14 -8.24 -33.37
C TYR A 907 25.38 -6.95 -33.70
N TYR A 908 26.03 -5.95 -34.33
CA TYR A 908 25.34 -4.74 -34.77
C TYR A 908 24.31 -5.01 -35.90
N LEU A 909 24.62 -5.87 -36.87
CA LEU A 909 23.67 -6.24 -37.93
C LEU A 909 22.45 -6.99 -37.36
N ARG A 910 22.65 -7.82 -36.32
CA ARG A 910 21.57 -8.47 -35.57
C ARG A 910 20.74 -7.46 -34.77
N ALA A 911 21.36 -6.44 -34.18
CA ALA A 911 20.64 -5.36 -33.49
C ALA A 911 19.72 -4.59 -34.46
N ILE A 912 20.21 -4.20 -35.65
CA ILE A 912 19.39 -3.57 -36.70
C ILE A 912 18.22 -4.51 -37.11
N LYS A 913 18.49 -5.81 -37.28
CA LYS A 913 17.48 -6.80 -37.62
C LYS A 913 16.41 -6.98 -36.53
N SER A 914 16.77 -6.84 -35.25
CA SER A 914 15.84 -6.90 -34.10
C SER A 914 14.84 -5.73 -34.12
N LEU A 915 15.35 -4.52 -34.38
CA LEU A 915 14.55 -3.28 -34.40
C LEU A 915 13.58 -3.20 -35.59
N ALA A 916 13.89 -3.87 -36.70
CA ALA A 916 13.14 -3.93 -37.96
C ALA A 916 12.96 -2.60 -38.73
N SER A 917 12.50 -1.51 -38.09
CA SER A 917 12.38 -0.17 -38.70
C SER A 917 12.80 0.95 -37.76
N ARG A 918 13.34 2.03 -38.34
CA ARG A 918 13.74 3.26 -37.62
C ARG A 918 12.58 3.94 -36.91
N GLU A 919 11.40 3.89 -37.51
CA GLU A 919 10.17 4.54 -37.02
C GLU A 919 9.78 4.07 -35.61
N SER A 920 10.08 2.81 -35.27
CA SER A 920 9.74 2.25 -33.95
C SER A 920 10.61 2.79 -32.81
N HIS A 921 11.92 2.97 -33.04
CA HIS A 921 12.92 3.22 -31.99
C HIS A 921 14.11 4.01 -32.51
N SER A 922 13.85 5.21 -33.05
CA SER A 922 14.83 6.05 -33.76
C SER A 922 16.15 6.25 -33.02
N ALA A 923 16.11 6.62 -31.73
CA ALA A 923 17.32 6.87 -30.94
C ALA A 923 18.24 5.63 -30.83
N VAL A 924 17.66 4.43 -30.67
CA VAL A 924 18.43 3.17 -30.61
C VAL A 924 18.96 2.81 -32.00
N TRP A 925 18.11 2.91 -33.03
CA TRP A 925 18.47 2.68 -34.43
C TRP A 925 19.65 3.55 -34.87
N ASP A 926 19.60 4.84 -34.58
CA ASP A 926 20.63 5.82 -34.94
C ASP A 926 21.92 5.62 -34.11
N SER A 927 21.83 5.00 -32.93
CA SER A 927 23.02 4.59 -32.14
C SER A 927 23.68 3.34 -32.72
N VAL A 928 22.90 2.32 -33.09
CA VAL A 928 23.44 1.09 -33.70
C VAL A 928 24.08 1.40 -35.06
N ASN A 929 23.46 2.26 -35.88
CA ASN A 929 24.06 2.68 -37.16
C ASN A 929 25.33 3.51 -36.96
N TRP A 930 25.38 4.39 -35.95
CA TRP A 930 26.59 5.14 -35.60
C TRP A 930 27.74 4.19 -35.22
N GLU A 931 27.49 3.22 -34.36
CA GLU A 931 28.49 2.23 -33.93
C GLU A 931 28.93 1.30 -35.06
N LEU A 932 28.00 0.83 -35.92
CA LEU A 932 28.32 0.01 -37.08
C LEU A 932 29.14 0.77 -38.14
N SER A 933 28.75 2.02 -38.43
CA SER A 933 29.52 2.94 -39.28
C SER A 933 30.94 3.16 -38.75
N THR A 934 31.06 3.40 -37.43
CA THR A 934 32.35 3.58 -36.73
C THR A 934 33.19 2.29 -36.79
N THR A 935 32.56 1.12 -36.68
CA THR A 935 33.23 -0.18 -36.71
C THR A 935 33.82 -0.48 -38.09
N TYR A 936 33.02 -0.31 -39.16
CA TYR A 936 33.50 -0.44 -40.53
C TYR A 936 34.59 0.57 -40.87
N PHE A 937 34.45 1.83 -40.40
CA PHE A 937 35.48 2.86 -40.59
C PHE A 937 36.80 2.44 -39.93
N THR A 938 36.75 2.07 -38.64
CA THR A 938 37.93 1.65 -37.87
C THR A 938 38.63 0.45 -38.52
N LEU A 939 37.86 -0.57 -38.94
CA LEU A 939 38.39 -1.73 -39.65
C LEU A 939 39.08 -1.32 -40.97
N ALA A 940 38.46 -0.45 -41.75
CA ALA A 940 39.02 0.03 -43.02
C ALA A 940 40.28 0.89 -42.84
N THR A 941 40.31 1.78 -41.83
CA THR A 941 41.51 2.57 -41.53
C THR A 941 42.66 1.69 -41.06
N LEU A 942 42.40 0.68 -40.22
CA LEU A 942 43.44 -0.24 -39.74
C LEU A 942 43.99 -1.14 -40.86
N LEU A 943 43.13 -1.62 -41.77
CA LEU A 943 43.56 -2.37 -42.95
C LEU A 943 44.38 -1.51 -43.94
N GLN A 944 44.17 -0.20 -43.97
CA GLN A 944 44.88 0.73 -44.86
C GLN A 944 46.20 1.23 -44.24
N ASP A 945 46.20 1.58 -42.95
CA ASP A 945 47.35 2.19 -42.26
C ASP A 945 48.34 1.13 -41.72
N TYR A 946 47.85 -0.07 -41.40
CA TYR A 946 48.63 -1.19 -40.84
C TYR A 946 48.44 -2.47 -41.68
N ALA A 947 48.43 -2.28 -43.01
CA ALA A 947 48.20 -3.31 -44.02
C ALA A 947 49.01 -4.61 -43.78
N PRO A 948 48.36 -5.79 -43.69
CA PRO A 948 49.03 -7.06 -43.37
C PRO A 948 49.75 -7.68 -44.59
N LEU A 949 50.75 -6.97 -45.11
CA LEU A 949 51.48 -7.28 -46.33
C LEU A 949 52.31 -8.57 -46.24
N SER A 950 52.69 -8.99 -45.04
CA SER A 950 53.31 -10.31 -44.79
C SER A 950 52.38 -11.49 -45.13
N ARG A 951 51.06 -11.26 -45.24
CA ARG A 951 50.03 -12.30 -45.40
C ARG A 951 49.06 -12.09 -46.57
N LYS A 952 48.88 -10.86 -47.04
CA LYS A 952 47.95 -10.52 -48.14
C LYS A 952 48.63 -9.64 -49.19
N ALA A 953 48.32 -9.88 -50.46
CA ALA A 953 48.73 -9.00 -51.55
C ALA A 953 48.03 -7.63 -51.47
N GLN A 954 48.72 -6.56 -51.87
CA GLN A 954 48.22 -5.18 -51.85
C GLN A 954 46.81 -5.05 -52.45
N GLU A 955 46.59 -5.59 -53.66
CA GLU A 955 45.30 -5.55 -54.36
C GLU A 955 44.13 -6.19 -53.58
N GLN A 956 44.42 -7.18 -52.72
CA GLN A 956 43.41 -7.82 -51.87
C GLN A 956 43.06 -6.92 -50.68
N ILE A 957 44.06 -6.26 -50.10
CA ILE A 957 43.87 -5.30 -49.01
C ILE A 957 43.11 -4.07 -49.51
N GLU A 958 43.48 -3.51 -50.67
CA GLU A 958 42.78 -2.37 -51.28
C GLU A 958 41.31 -2.66 -51.59
N ARG A 959 40.98 -3.90 -51.99
CA ARG A 959 39.60 -4.36 -52.17
C ARG A 959 38.84 -4.48 -50.85
N GLU A 960 39.46 -5.04 -49.81
CA GLU A 960 38.86 -5.14 -48.46
C GLU A 960 38.65 -3.75 -47.81
N VAL A 961 39.62 -2.84 -47.96
CA VAL A 961 39.50 -1.42 -47.56
C VAL A 961 38.36 -0.74 -48.31
N THR A 962 38.29 -0.90 -49.64
CA THR A 962 37.18 -0.36 -50.46
C THR A 962 35.83 -0.85 -49.95
N GLU A 963 35.68 -2.15 -49.72
CA GLU A 963 34.43 -2.76 -49.27
C GLU A 963 34.01 -2.26 -47.87
N ALA A 964 34.95 -2.20 -46.92
CA ALA A 964 34.69 -1.71 -45.57
C ALA A 964 34.39 -0.20 -45.54
N MET A 965 35.12 0.63 -46.31
CA MET A 965 34.83 2.06 -46.47
C MET A 965 33.42 2.30 -47.05
N MET A 966 33.06 1.58 -48.12
CA MET A 966 31.73 1.70 -48.75
C MET A 966 30.61 1.18 -47.84
N LYS A 967 30.87 0.16 -47.02
CA LYS A 967 29.94 -0.29 -45.96
C LYS A 967 29.80 0.74 -44.85
N SER A 968 30.87 1.42 -44.43
CA SER A 968 30.79 2.52 -43.45
C SER A 968 29.95 3.69 -43.97
N LEU A 969 30.15 4.10 -45.23
CA LEU A 969 29.34 5.13 -45.91
C LEU A 969 27.85 4.77 -45.95
N LYS A 970 27.51 3.50 -46.23
CA LYS A 970 26.10 3.02 -46.24
C LYS A 970 25.36 3.27 -44.92
N TYR A 971 26.09 3.25 -43.79
CA TYR A 971 25.53 3.48 -42.45
C TYR A 971 25.81 4.91 -41.91
N CYS A 972 26.24 5.83 -42.78
CA CYS A 972 26.27 7.26 -42.47
C CYS A 972 24.97 7.91 -42.92
N ASP A 973 24.14 8.38 -41.98
CA ASP A 973 22.98 9.21 -42.36
C ASP A 973 23.46 10.64 -42.63
N LEU A 974 23.32 11.06 -43.89
CA LEU A 974 23.65 12.40 -44.37
C LEU A 974 22.39 13.24 -44.62
N GLN A 975 21.20 12.61 -44.60
CA GLN A 975 19.93 13.19 -45.04
C GLN A 975 19.06 13.64 -43.85
N THR A 976 19.04 12.89 -42.74
CA THR A 976 18.28 13.31 -41.55
C THR A 976 19.08 14.33 -40.73
N GLU A 977 18.48 15.50 -40.50
CA GLU A 977 18.96 16.46 -39.51
C GLU A 977 18.98 15.84 -38.11
N SER A 978 20.16 15.81 -37.48
CA SER A 978 20.36 15.25 -36.15
C SER A 978 21.69 15.72 -35.56
N ALA A 979 21.83 15.63 -34.23
CA ALA A 979 23.08 15.97 -33.55
C ALA A 979 24.30 15.13 -33.99
N ARG A 980 24.09 14.01 -34.72
CA ARG A 980 25.16 13.19 -35.30
C ARG A 980 25.39 13.46 -36.80
N GLN A 981 24.55 14.23 -37.48
CA GLN A 981 24.68 14.49 -38.92
C GLN A 981 26.02 15.15 -39.29
N PRO A 982 26.56 16.15 -38.56
CA PRO A 982 27.89 16.70 -38.85
C PRO A 982 29.00 15.65 -38.68
N LEU A 983 28.87 14.77 -37.69
CA LEU A 983 29.84 13.69 -37.44
C LEU A 983 29.80 12.62 -38.55
N TYR A 984 28.61 12.32 -39.09
CA TYR A 984 28.45 11.46 -40.27
C TYR A 984 28.99 12.11 -41.54
N GLN A 985 28.74 13.41 -41.75
CA GLN A 985 29.30 14.18 -42.86
C GLN A 985 30.83 14.20 -42.82
N TYR A 986 31.43 14.48 -41.65
CA TYR A 986 32.89 14.47 -41.46
C TYR A 986 33.51 13.09 -41.71
N ARG A 987 32.86 12.03 -41.23
CA ARG A 987 33.27 10.65 -41.53
C ARG A 987 33.17 10.36 -43.02
N ALA A 988 32.07 10.73 -43.69
CA ALA A 988 31.90 10.49 -45.12
C ALA A 988 32.91 11.26 -45.98
N ALA A 989 33.21 12.51 -45.62
CA ALA A 989 34.28 13.31 -46.23
C ALA A 989 35.65 12.64 -46.08
N THR A 990 35.98 12.20 -44.86
CA THR A 990 37.23 11.50 -44.54
C THR A 990 37.36 10.16 -45.29
N ILE A 991 36.27 9.38 -45.39
CA ILE A 991 36.25 8.13 -46.16
C ILE A 991 36.52 8.42 -47.65
N HIS A 992 35.86 9.43 -48.22
CA HIS A 992 36.06 9.78 -49.62
C HIS A 992 37.49 10.32 -49.87
N HIS A 993 38.05 11.13 -48.99
CA HIS A 993 39.46 11.53 -49.07
C HIS A 993 40.39 10.31 -49.04
N ARG A 994 40.25 9.41 -48.06
CA ARG A 994 41.12 8.22 -47.92
C ARG A 994 41.01 7.24 -49.08
N LEU A 995 39.83 7.11 -49.71
CA LEU A 995 39.65 6.35 -50.96
C LEU A 995 40.28 7.06 -52.17
N ALA A 996 40.18 8.39 -52.25
CA ALA A 996 40.77 9.17 -53.34
C ALA A 996 42.30 9.10 -53.32
N SER A 997 42.92 9.27 -52.16
CA SER A 997 44.37 9.16 -51.93
C SER A 997 44.88 7.74 -52.24
N MET A 998 44.10 6.71 -51.87
CA MET A 998 44.39 5.32 -52.24
C MET A 998 44.38 5.13 -53.76
N TYR A 999 43.29 5.44 -54.45
CA TYR A 999 43.21 5.26 -55.91
C TYR A 999 44.16 6.17 -56.69
N HIS A 1000 44.55 7.33 -56.13
CA HIS A 1000 45.64 8.15 -56.65
C HIS A 1000 46.99 7.40 -56.57
N SER A 1001 47.29 6.73 -55.45
CA SER A 1001 48.45 5.83 -55.33
C SER A 1001 48.39 4.68 -56.32
N CYS A 1002 47.26 3.97 -56.43
CA CYS A 1002 47.06 2.90 -57.42
C CYS A 1002 47.31 3.44 -58.86
N PHE A 1003 46.72 4.58 -59.23
CA PHE A 1003 46.88 5.21 -60.55
C PHE A 1003 48.33 5.61 -60.86
N ARG A 1004 49.10 6.05 -59.85
CA ARG A 1004 50.54 6.36 -59.98
C ARG A 1004 51.40 5.12 -60.18
N ASN A 1005 51.06 4.02 -59.50
CA ASN A 1005 51.88 2.81 -59.45
C ASN A 1005 51.46 1.74 -60.48
N GLN A 1006 50.27 1.85 -61.09
CA GLN A 1006 49.77 0.86 -62.05
C GLN A 1006 50.60 0.84 -63.35
N VAL A 1007 51.12 -0.34 -63.69
CA VAL A 1007 51.88 -0.62 -64.91
C VAL A 1007 51.15 -1.70 -65.73
N GLY A 1008 51.23 -1.61 -67.06
CA GLY A 1008 50.69 -2.62 -67.98
C GLY A 1008 49.19 -2.48 -68.29
N ASP A 1009 48.33 -2.51 -67.27
CA ASP A 1009 46.87 -2.45 -67.47
C ASP A 1009 46.35 -1.00 -67.61
N GLU A 1010 46.22 -0.54 -68.86
CA GLU A 1010 45.65 0.76 -69.23
C GLU A 1010 44.11 0.85 -69.10
N HIS A 1011 43.39 -0.24 -68.82
CA HIS A 1011 41.96 -0.20 -68.46
C HIS A 1011 41.82 0.08 -66.96
N LEU A 1012 42.43 -0.75 -66.12
CA LEU A 1012 42.44 -0.60 -64.67
C LEU A 1012 43.03 0.75 -64.24
N ARG A 1013 44.09 1.21 -64.91
CA ARG A 1013 44.69 2.53 -64.67
C ARG A 1013 43.73 3.69 -64.95
N LYS A 1014 42.88 3.59 -65.98
CA LYS A 1014 41.82 4.59 -66.26
C LYS A 1014 40.70 4.51 -65.24
N GLN A 1015 40.34 3.31 -64.79
CA GLN A 1015 39.36 3.10 -63.72
C GLN A 1015 39.82 3.76 -62.40
N HIS A 1016 41.05 3.50 -61.94
CA HIS A 1016 41.61 4.16 -60.75
C HIS A 1016 41.64 5.68 -60.89
N ARG A 1017 42.02 6.22 -62.06
CA ARG A 1017 41.96 7.66 -62.33
C ARG A 1017 40.53 8.23 -62.18
N SER A 1018 39.51 7.55 -62.72
CA SER A 1018 38.12 8.00 -62.59
C SER A 1018 37.58 7.91 -61.15
N LEU A 1019 37.98 6.88 -60.40
CA LEU A 1019 37.60 6.72 -59.00
C LEU A 1019 38.27 7.76 -58.10
N ALA A 1020 39.55 8.08 -58.34
CA ALA A 1020 40.26 9.12 -57.61
C ALA A 1020 39.59 10.50 -57.76
N GLU A 1021 39.30 10.95 -58.98
CA GLU A 1021 38.62 12.25 -59.21
C GLU A 1021 37.21 12.27 -58.59
N LEU A 1022 36.44 11.19 -58.74
CA LEU A 1022 35.10 11.04 -58.15
C LEU A 1022 35.14 11.18 -56.62
N HIS A 1023 36.12 10.55 -55.97
CA HIS A 1023 36.23 10.57 -54.52
C HIS A 1023 36.84 11.88 -53.98
N TYR A 1024 37.84 12.49 -54.65
CA TYR A 1024 38.31 13.83 -54.28
C TYR A 1024 37.17 14.86 -54.39
N SER A 1025 36.42 14.84 -55.50
CA SER A 1025 35.29 15.76 -55.71
C SER A 1025 34.25 15.64 -54.59
N LYS A 1026 33.86 14.41 -54.22
CA LYS A 1026 32.91 14.20 -53.11
C LYS A 1026 33.46 14.59 -51.74
N ALA A 1027 34.74 14.34 -51.48
CA ALA A 1027 35.39 14.74 -50.23
C ALA A 1027 35.41 16.27 -50.07
N VAL A 1028 35.79 16.99 -51.13
CA VAL A 1028 35.78 18.46 -51.15
C VAL A 1028 34.37 19.01 -50.90
N CYS A 1029 33.34 18.51 -51.60
CA CYS A 1029 31.96 18.97 -51.39
C CYS A 1029 31.48 18.80 -49.94
N LEU A 1030 31.83 17.69 -49.28
CA LEU A 1030 31.43 17.44 -47.88
C LEU A 1030 32.25 18.27 -46.87
N PHE A 1031 33.57 18.44 -47.09
CA PHE A 1031 34.38 19.31 -46.23
C PHE A 1031 33.98 20.79 -46.38
N LEU A 1032 33.58 21.24 -47.57
CA LEU A 1032 33.04 22.60 -47.78
C LEU A 1032 31.75 22.85 -46.98
N SER A 1033 30.86 21.86 -46.84
CA SER A 1033 29.61 22.00 -46.08
C SER A 1033 29.82 22.02 -44.56
N LEU A 1034 30.90 21.41 -44.06
CA LEU A 1034 31.16 21.24 -42.63
C LEU A 1034 31.70 22.48 -41.92
N LYS A 1035 32.48 23.31 -42.62
CA LYS A 1035 33.23 24.48 -42.10
C LYS A 1035 34.32 24.13 -41.07
N ASP A 1036 34.02 23.34 -40.06
CA ASP A 1036 34.85 23.08 -38.86
C ASP A 1036 36.03 22.10 -39.11
N ALA A 1037 36.52 22.00 -40.35
CA ALA A 1037 37.58 21.06 -40.76
C ALA A 1037 38.48 21.63 -41.89
N PRO A 1038 39.08 22.83 -41.73
CA PRO A 1038 39.72 23.51 -42.86
C PRO A 1038 41.09 22.94 -43.23
N CYS A 1039 41.82 22.31 -42.28
CA CYS A 1039 43.06 21.60 -42.57
C CYS A 1039 42.82 20.39 -43.48
N GLU A 1040 41.78 19.62 -43.20
CA GLU A 1040 41.36 18.45 -43.98
C GLU A 1040 40.89 18.84 -45.37
N LEU A 1041 40.15 19.95 -45.48
CA LEU A 1041 39.79 20.55 -46.78
C LEU A 1041 41.04 20.97 -47.57
N LEU A 1042 41.97 21.71 -46.95
CA LEU A 1042 43.20 22.17 -47.59
C LEU A 1042 44.09 21.00 -48.04
N ARG A 1043 44.25 19.96 -47.20
CA ARG A 1043 44.97 18.72 -47.53
C ARG A 1043 44.33 18.01 -48.72
N THR A 1044 43.00 17.81 -48.70
CA THR A 1044 42.24 17.16 -49.77
C THR A 1044 42.40 17.93 -51.10
N LEU A 1045 42.34 19.25 -51.08
CA LEU A 1045 42.53 20.10 -52.26
C LEU A 1045 43.96 20.07 -52.80
N LEU A 1046 44.97 20.12 -51.93
CA LEU A 1046 46.38 20.00 -52.34
C LEU A 1046 46.71 18.63 -52.95
N GLU A 1047 46.15 17.55 -52.42
CA GLU A 1047 46.27 16.21 -53.03
C GLU A 1047 45.53 16.10 -54.38
N ARG A 1048 44.36 16.74 -54.51
CA ARG A 1048 43.63 16.85 -55.79
C ARG A 1048 44.43 17.65 -56.83
N VAL A 1049 45.12 18.72 -56.43
CA VAL A 1049 46.08 19.43 -57.28
C VAL A 1049 47.23 18.51 -57.70
N ALA A 1050 47.86 17.78 -56.78
CA ALA A 1050 48.95 16.85 -57.11
C ALA A 1050 48.50 15.73 -58.07
N PHE A 1051 47.26 15.26 -57.94
CA PHE A 1051 46.62 14.33 -58.88
C PHE A 1051 46.44 14.96 -60.28
N ALA A 1052 46.04 16.24 -60.36
CA ALA A 1052 45.94 16.98 -61.62
C ALA A 1052 47.32 17.22 -62.25
N GLU A 1053 48.34 17.54 -61.47
CA GLU A 1053 49.74 17.68 -61.93
C GLU A 1053 50.29 16.38 -62.50
N PHE A 1054 50.14 15.25 -61.79
CA PHE A 1054 50.56 13.93 -62.28
C PHE A 1054 49.79 13.53 -63.55
N THR A 1055 48.48 13.79 -63.57
CA THR A 1055 47.61 13.62 -64.75
C THR A 1055 48.05 14.47 -65.95
N MET A 1056 48.60 15.67 -65.71
CA MET A 1056 49.14 16.57 -66.74
C MET A 1056 50.51 16.13 -67.24
N ALA A 1057 51.38 15.64 -66.34
CA ALA A 1057 52.71 15.14 -66.67
C ALA A 1057 52.66 14.00 -67.69
N GLY A 1058 51.70 13.06 -67.53
CA GLY A 1058 51.48 11.92 -68.43
C GLY A 1058 50.89 12.24 -69.80
N GLN A 1059 50.63 13.51 -70.14
CA GLN A 1059 50.09 13.90 -71.45
C GLN A 1059 51.21 14.27 -72.44
N SER A 1060 50.95 14.13 -73.74
CA SER A 1060 51.87 14.51 -74.82
C SER A 1060 51.52 15.85 -75.49
N SER A 1061 50.22 16.15 -75.63
CA SER A 1061 49.73 17.37 -76.30
C SER A 1061 49.85 18.61 -75.43
N SER A 1062 50.44 19.69 -75.98
CA SER A 1062 50.54 21.00 -75.31
C SER A 1062 49.17 21.63 -75.04
N ALA A 1063 48.18 21.42 -75.91
CA ALA A 1063 46.81 21.91 -75.69
C ALA A 1063 46.10 21.16 -74.54
N ALA A 1064 46.36 19.86 -74.40
CA ALA A 1064 45.84 19.07 -73.27
C ALA A 1064 46.52 19.47 -71.96
N LYS A 1065 47.87 19.63 -71.96
CA LYS A 1065 48.61 20.16 -70.81
C LYS A 1065 48.13 21.54 -70.38
N LEU A 1066 47.83 22.44 -71.32
CA LEU A 1066 47.26 23.75 -71.00
C LEU A 1066 45.93 23.60 -70.26
N LYS A 1067 44.98 22.82 -70.81
CA LYS A 1067 43.69 22.58 -70.14
C LYS A 1067 43.85 21.96 -68.74
N SER A 1068 44.80 21.03 -68.56
CA SER A 1068 45.04 20.43 -67.24
C SER A 1068 45.77 21.34 -66.26
N LEU A 1069 46.66 22.24 -66.72
CA LEU A 1069 47.27 23.27 -65.87
C LEU A 1069 46.25 24.35 -65.47
N THR A 1070 45.35 24.75 -66.37
CA THR A 1070 44.23 25.65 -66.03
C THR A 1070 43.34 25.01 -64.97
N GLY A 1071 42.92 23.75 -65.16
CA GLY A 1071 42.13 23.01 -64.16
C GLY A 1071 42.85 22.83 -62.82
N ALA A 1072 44.16 22.62 -62.82
CA ALA A 1072 44.94 22.57 -61.58
C ALA A 1072 45.01 23.93 -60.86
N ILE A 1073 45.02 25.05 -61.60
CA ILE A 1073 44.91 26.40 -61.04
C ILE A 1073 43.49 26.70 -60.54
N GLU A 1074 42.44 26.24 -61.24
CA GLU A 1074 41.05 26.33 -60.79
C GLU A 1074 40.89 25.65 -59.41
N ILE A 1075 41.33 24.40 -59.27
CA ILE A 1075 41.34 23.66 -57.99
C ILE A 1075 42.25 24.36 -56.95
N MET A 1076 43.38 24.94 -57.37
CA MET A 1076 44.21 25.73 -56.45
C MET A 1076 43.46 26.96 -55.92
N THR A 1077 42.57 27.59 -56.69
CA THR A 1077 41.74 28.70 -56.17
C THR A 1077 40.65 28.25 -55.20
N GLU A 1078 40.18 26.99 -55.24
CA GLU A 1078 39.27 26.43 -54.24
C GLU A 1078 39.90 26.47 -52.82
N THR A 1079 41.24 26.37 -52.71
CA THR A 1079 41.97 26.42 -51.42
C THR A 1079 41.77 27.73 -50.65
N ARG A 1080 41.35 28.81 -51.34
CA ARG A 1080 41.05 30.11 -50.73
C ARG A 1080 40.04 30.00 -49.59
N TYR A 1081 39.01 29.16 -49.73
CA TYR A 1081 37.98 28.99 -48.70
C TYR A 1081 38.54 28.34 -47.43
N ALA A 1082 39.39 27.32 -47.58
CA ALA A 1082 40.10 26.71 -46.46
C ALA A 1082 41.02 27.72 -45.75
N PHE A 1083 41.75 28.55 -46.50
CA PHE A 1083 42.56 29.62 -45.92
C PHE A 1083 41.72 30.71 -45.24
N GLN A 1084 40.51 31.01 -45.72
CA GLN A 1084 39.59 31.95 -45.05
C GLN A 1084 39.10 31.42 -43.70
N LEU A 1085 38.79 30.12 -43.60
CA LEU A 1085 38.43 29.47 -42.33
C LEU A 1085 39.62 29.48 -41.35
N ILE A 1086 40.81 29.03 -41.79
CA ILE A 1086 42.07 29.11 -41.02
C ILE A 1086 42.36 30.54 -40.55
N HIS A 1087 42.11 31.56 -41.39
CA HIS A 1087 42.31 32.96 -41.03
C HIS A 1087 41.34 33.46 -39.95
N ASN A 1088 40.12 32.93 -39.89
CA ASN A 1088 39.14 33.30 -38.87
C ASN A 1088 39.47 32.64 -37.52
N GLU A 1089 39.79 31.35 -37.51
CA GLU A 1089 40.28 30.65 -36.32
C GLU A 1089 41.55 31.32 -35.76
N LEU A 1090 42.50 31.70 -36.63
CA LEU A 1090 43.70 32.48 -36.28
C LEU A 1090 43.43 33.94 -35.82
N LEU A 1091 42.18 34.42 -35.85
CA LEU A 1091 41.80 35.70 -35.23
C LEU A 1091 41.14 35.49 -33.86
N GLU A 1092 40.39 34.41 -33.69
CA GLU A 1092 39.70 34.09 -32.44
C GLU A 1092 40.70 33.63 -31.35
N ASP A 1093 41.66 32.78 -31.68
CA ASP A 1093 42.76 32.34 -30.78
C ASP A 1093 43.60 33.53 -30.24
N PHE A 1094 43.71 34.63 -31.00
CA PHE A 1094 44.46 35.82 -30.63
C PHE A 1094 43.59 36.89 -29.94
N GLY A 1095 42.29 36.63 -29.75
CA GLY A 1095 41.31 37.61 -29.26
C GLY A 1095 41.00 37.54 -27.76
N GLN A 1096 41.25 36.40 -27.08
CA GLN A 1096 40.85 36.22 -25.68
C GLN A 1096 41.96 36.55 -24.66
N PRO A 1097 41.73 37.46 -23.71
CA PRO A 1097 42.59 37.61 -22.54
C PRO A 1097 42.31 36.51 -21.51
N PHE A 1098 43.37 35.89 -20.96
CA PHE A 1098 43.25 34.83 -19.95
C PHE A 1098 42.57 35.33 -18.65
N SER A 1099 41.35 34.85 -18.38
CA SER A 1099 40.73 34.84 -17.05
C SER A 1099 40.55 33.40 -16.57
N GLY A 1100 41.30 33.00 -15.54
CA GLY A 1100 41.32 31.61 -15.08
C GLY A 1100 40.32 31.30 -13.96
N SER A 1101 39.59 30.20 -14.10
CA SER A 1101 38.87 29.51 -13.01
C SER A 1101 38.81 28.00 -13.30
N HIS A 1102 39.12 27.16 -12.30
CA HIS A 1102 39.05 25.70 -12.42
C HIS A 1102 37.64 25.17 -12.14
N THR A 1103 37.17 24.16 -12.88
CA THR A 1103 36.35 23.05 -12.32
C THR A 1103 36.26 21.83 -13.26
N SER A 1104 36.08 20.65 -12.66
CA SER A 1104 35.47 19.40 -13.19
C SER A 1104 35.96 18.77 -14.53
N PRO A 1105 36.40 17.49 -14.49
CA PRO A 1105 36.54 16.64 -15.68
C PRO A 1105 35.40 15.60 -15.78
N ASP A 1106 34.41 15.78 -16.67
CA ASP A 1106 33.44 14.70 -17.03
C ASP A 1106 32.58 14.99 -18.30
N VAL A 1107 33.17 15.47 -19.40
CA VAL A 1107 32.49 15.47 -20.73
C VAL A 1107 33.45 15.06 -21.86
N ALA A 1108 33.32 13.83 -22.36
CA ALA A 1108 34.13 13.30 -23.45
C ALA A 1108 33.27 12.98 -24.69
N SER A 1109 32.96 13.97 -25.54
CA SER A 1109 32.52 13.74 -26.95
C SER A 1109 32.35 15.02 -27.82
N ALA A 1110 33.11 16.08 -27.57
CA ALA A 1110 33.32 17.14 -28.57
C ALA A 1110 34.77 17.08 -29.11
N PRO A 1111 35.02 17.24 -30.43
CA PRO A 1111 36.36 17.48 -30.91
C PRO A 1111 36.84 18.85 -30.40
N PRO A 1112 38.10 19.01 -29.96
CA PRO A 1112 38.59 20.30 -29.49
C PRO A 1112 38.68 21.28 -30.67
N SER A 1113 37.98 22.40 -30.56
CA SER A 1113 38.16 23.57 -31.41
C SER A 1113 39.52 24.21 -31.10
N GLY A 1114 40.56 23.74 -31.77
CA GLY A 1114 41.93 24.22 -31.63
C GLY A 1114 42.73 23.91 -32.89
N LEU A 1115 42.99 24.94 -33.69
CA LEU A 1115 43.62 24.80 -35.00
C LEU A 1115 45.02 24.19 -34.89
N ASN A 1116 45.29 23.09 -35.60
CA ASN A 1116 46.61 22.46 -35.60
C ASN A 1116 47.63 23.30 -36.38
N LEU A 1117 48.27 24.25 -35.70
CA LEU A 1117 49.24 25.19 -36.26
C LEU A 1117 50.43 24.49 -36.95
N GLU A 1118 50.89 23.34 -36.45
CA GLU A 1118 51.98 22.58 -37.06
C GLU A 1118 51.57 22.01 -38.42
N GLU A 1119 50.34 21.48 -38.51
CA GLU A 1119 49.76 20.99 -39.76
C GLU A 1119 49.46 22.13 -40.74
N VAL A 1120 48.96 23.28 -40.29
CA VAL A 1120 48.82 24.47 -41.14
C VAL A 1120 50.17 24.88 -41.75
N MET A 1121 51.26 24.87 -40.97
CA MET A 1121 52.60 25.17 -41.49
C MET A 1121 53.09 24.11 -42.50
N LYS A 1122 52.82 22.82 -42.29
CA LYS A 1122 53.13 21.76 -43.26
C LYS A 1122 52.34 21.94 -44.57
N LEU A 1123 51.04 22.20 -44.49
CA LEU A 1123 50.16 22.40 -45.65
C LEU A 1123 50.54 23.66 -46.43
N ILE A 1124 50.91 24.76 -45.77
CA ILE A 1124 51.50 25.95 -46.42
C ILE A 1124 52.83 25.60 -47.11
N GLY A 1125 53.66 24.77 -46.47
CA GLY A 1125 54.92 24.26 -47.03
C GLY A 1125 54.74 23.39 -48.30
N VAL A 1126 53.55 22.82 -48.52
CA VAL A 1126 53.17 22.13 -49.76
C VAL A 1126 52.51 23.09 -50.76
N PHE A 1127 51.65 24.00 -50.28
CA PHE A 1127 50.95 24.99 -51.09
C PHE A 1127 51.91 25.95 -51.81
N GLU A 1128 52.86 26.59 -51.11
CA GLU A 1128 53.73 27.62 -51.71
C GLU A 1128 54.56 27.09 -52.89
N PRO A 1129 55.22 25.90 -52.82
CA PRO A 1129 55.93 25.32 -53.96
C PRO A 1129 55.01 24.94 -55.13
N SER A 1130 53.89 24.26 -54.88
CA SER A 1130 52.98 23.83 -55.96
C SER A 1130 52.30 25.01 -56.65
N PHE A 1131 51.86 26.02 -55.89
CA PHE A 1131 51.26 27.23 -56.46
C PHE A 1131 52.26 28.02 -57.33
N SER A 1132 53.51 28.13 -56.86
CA SER A 1132 54.62 28.70 -57.63
C SER A 1132 54.94 27.88 -58.88
N PHE A 1133 54.95 26.55 -58.79
CA PHE A 1133 55.20 25.65 -59.92
C PHE A 1133 54.11 25.75 -60.99
N LEU A 1134 52.83 25.62 -60.62
CA LEU A 1134 51.70 25.71 -61.55
C LEU A 1134 51.70 27.02 -62.33
N LEU A 1135 51.82 28.17 -61.63
CA LEU A 1135 51.88 29.48 -62.26
C LEU A 1135 53.06 29.58 -63.23
N LEU A 1136 54.25 29.11 -62.84
CA LEU A 1136 55.43 29.13 -63.70
C LEU A 1136 55.26 28.26 -64.96
N GLN A 1137 54.67 27.06 -64.84
CA GLN A 1137 54.43 26.18 -65.99
C GLN A 1137 53.35 26.74 -66.91
N LEU A 1138 52.27 27.30 -66.36
CA LEU A 1138 51.19 27.92 -67.13
C LEU A 1138 51.71 29.14 -67.91
N ILE A 1139 52.48 30.03 -67.26
CA ILE A 1139 53.13 31.18 -67.91
C ILE A 1139 54.09 30.72 -69.01
N LYS A 1140 54.93 29.70 -68.78
CA LYS A 1140 55.83 29.13 -69.80
C LYS A 1140 55.07 28.54 -70.98
N LEU A 1141 53.98 27.82 -70.74
CA LEU A 1141 53.22 27.16 -71.80
C LEU A 1141 52.45 28.19 -72.65
N MET A 1142 51.77 29.16 -72.01
CA MET A 1142 51.09 30.24 -72.71
C MET A 1142 52.05 31.14 -73.52
N THR A 1143 53.27 31.40 -73.02
CA THR A 1143 54.28 32.20 -73.76
C THR A 1143 55.01 31.44 -74.87
N THR A 1144 54.89 30.11 -74.96
CA THR A 1144 55.55 29.30 -75.99
C THR A 1144 54.59 28.70 -77.02
N MET A 1145 53.28 28.85 -76.86
CA MET A 1145 52.31 28.42 -77.86
C MET A 1145 52.37 29.28 -79.13
N LYS A 1146 52.43 28.61 -80.30
CA LYS A 1146 52.46 29.25 -81.63
C LYS A 1146 51.08 29.75 -82.12
N ARG A 1147 50.07 29.85 -81.25
CA ARG A 1147 48.73 30.34 -81.57
C ARG A 1147 48.64 31.81 -81.17
N LYS A 1148 48.05 32.66 -82.01
CA LYS A 1148 47.74 34.06 -81.63
C LYS A 1148 46.78 34.04 -80.42
N PRO A 1149 47.14 34.63 -79.27
CA PRO A 1149 46.28 34.66 -78.09
C PRO A 1149 45.03 35.52 -78.33
N SER A 1150 43.97 35.25 -77.57
CA SER A 1150 42.85 36.16 -77.37
C SER A 1150 43.27 37.29 -76.44
N ASN A 1151 42.61 38.47 -76.51
CA ASN A 1151 42.80 39.53 -75.52
C ASN A 1151 42.58 39.01 -74.08
N LYS A 1152 41.61 38.11 -73.89
CA LYS A 1152 41.37 37.44 -72.59
C LYS A 1152 42.57 36.59 -72.14
N ASP A 1153 43.26 35.91 -73.07
CA ASP A 1153 44.45 35.11 -72.76
C ASP A 1153 45.65 36.00 -72.38
N GLU A 1154 45.79 37.17 -73.01
CA GLU A 1154 46.85 38.14 -72.67
C GLU A 1154 46.62 38.80 -71.31
N GLU A 1155 45.36 39.12 -70.96
CA GLU A 1155 44.98 39.61 -69.64
C GLU A 1155 45.20 38.55 -68.56
N LEU A 1156 44.74 37.31 -68.76
CA LEU A 1156 45.00 36.18 -67.86
C LEU A 1156 46.51 35.97 -67.66
N LEU A 1157 47.30 36.01 -68.74
CA LEU A 1157 48.75 35.89 -68.67
C LEU A 1157 49.42 37.04 -67.90
N LYS A 1158 48.87 38.25 -67.97
CA LYS A 1158 49.31 39.41 -67.17
C LYS A 1158 48.96 39.21 -65.69
N THR A 1159 47.77 38.70 -65.40
CA THR A 1159 47.30 38.35 -64.04
C THR A 1159 48.17 37.25 -63.41
N TYR A 1160 48.42 36.13 -64.11
CA TYR A 1160 49.32 35.07 -63.64
C TYR A 1160 50.73 35.57 -63.36
N LYS A 1161 51.31 36.38 -64.26
CA LYS A 1161 52.65 36.99 -64.06
C LYS A 1161 52.69 37.92 -62.83
N ASN A 1162 51.63 38.69 -62.59
CA ASN A 1162 51.51 39.56 -61.42
C ASN A 1162 51.44 38.75 -60.11
N VAL A 1163 50.54 37.76 -60.03
CA VAL A 1163 50.38 36.89 -58.85
C VAL A 1163 51.67 36.11 -58.57
N TYR A 1164 52.29 35.52 -59.60
CA TYR A 1164 53.58 34.84 -59.49
C TYR A 1164 54.71 35.77 -59.00
N SER A 1165 54.78 37.00 -59.53
CA SER A 1165 55.77 38.00 -59.12
C SER A 1165 55.54 38.56 -57.71
N LYS A 1166 54.33 38.46 -57.15
CA LYS A 1166 54.05 38.77 -55.74
C LYS A 1166 54.43 37.60 -54.84
N LEU A 1167 54.04 36.37 -55.21
CA LEU A 1167 54.38 35.14 -54.47
C LEU A 1167 55.90 34.98 -54.29
N LEU A 1168 56.69 35.23 -55.34
CA LEU A 1168 58.17 35.20 -55.27
C LEU A 1168 58.80 36.30 -54.40
N ARG A 1169 58.05 37.35 -54.03
CA ARG A 1169 58.51 38.46 -53.17
C ARG A 1169 57.99 38.37 -51.73
N ALA A 1170 57.24 37.32 -51.39
CA ALA A 1170 56.72 37.12 -50.05
C ALA A 1170 57.85 36.84 -49.04
N GLU A 1171 57.79 37.47 -47.86
CA GLU A 1171 58.74 37.22 -46.79
C GLU A 1171 58.45 35.86 -46.12
N LYS A 1172 59.35 34.90 -46.29
CA LYS A 1172 59.20 33.54 -45.75
C LYS A 1172 59.10 33.47 -44.22
N ASN A 1173 59.60 34.49 -43.54
CA ASN A 1173 59.63 34.59 -42.08
C ASN A 1173 58.45 35.42 -41.51
N ALA A 1174 57.51 35.87 -42.34
CA ALA A 1174 56.39 36.68 -41.88
C ALA A 1174 55.43 35.88 -40.97
N PRO A 1175 54.75 36.52 -39.99
CA PRO A 1175 53.81 35.85 -39.08
C PRO A 1175 52.71 35.06 -39.81
N LEU A 1176 52.32 33.90 -39.26
CA LEU A 1176 51.41 32.95 -39.91
C LEU A 1176 50.12 33.60 -40.45
N LEU A 1177 49.42 34.36 -39.61
CA LEU A 1177 48.21 35.11 -39.97
C LEU A 1177 48.43 36.02 -41.20
N SER A 1178 49.57 36.70 -41.29
CA SER A 1178 49.91 37.59 -42.42
C SER A 1178 50.22 36.82 -43.71
N ARG A 1179 50.83 35.62 -43.61
CA ARG A 1179 51.07 34.73 -44.75
C ARG A 1179 49.76 34.15 -45.29
N VAL A 1180 48.90 33.64 -44.40
CA VAL A 1180 47.55 33.16 -44.76
C VAL A 1180 46.74 34.27 -45.45
N LYS A 1181 46.74 35.49 -44.89
CA LYS A 1181 46.08 36.64 -45.51
C LYS A 1181 46.62 36.94 -46.91
N LEU A 1182 47.95 36.96 -47.09
CA LEU A 1182 48.57 37.15 -48.40
C LEU A 1182 48.16 36.05 -49.39
N HIS A 1183 48.05 34.79 -48.96
CA HIS A 1183 47.57 33.70 -49.82
C HIS A 1183 46.11 33.93 -50.27
N ILE A 1184 45.21 34.35 -49.37
CA ILE A 1184 43.82 34.70 -49.70
C ILE A 1184 43.78 35.83 -50.74
N GLU A 1185 44.58 36.88 -50.57
CA GLU A 1185 44.67 38.01 -51.51
C GLU A 1185 45.22 37.59 -52.88
N LEU A 1186 46.21 36.69 -52.92
CA LEU A 1186 46.80 36.18 -54.17
C LEU A 1186 45.86 35.25 -54.93
N LEU A 1187 45.11 34.39 -54.23
CA LEU A 1187 44.12 33.51 -54.83
C LEU A 1187 42.90 34.30 -55.35
N GLN A 1188 42.44 35.31 -54.60
CA GLN A 1188 41.35 36.21 -55.04
C GLN A 1188 41.65 36.92 -56.36
N GLN A 1189 42.92 37.30 -56.60
CA GLN A 1189 43.36 37.91 -57.87
C GLN A 1189 43.28 36.97 -59.07
N LEU A 1190 43.15 35.65 -58.86
CA LEU A 1190 42.95 34.66 -59.93
C LEU A 1190 41.46 34.38 -60.20
N THR A 1191 40.61 34.46 -59.17
CA THR A 1191 39.16 34.24 -59.31
C THR A 1191 38.44 35.40 -59.99
N SER A 1192 38.96 36.62 -59.90
CA SER A 1192 38.25 37.86 -60.28
C SER A 1192 38.18 38.18 -61.79
N GLN A 1193 38.12 37.17 -62.68
CA GLN A 1193 37.91 37.36 -64.13
C GLN A 1193 36.82 36.46 -64.75
N THR A 1194 36.16 35.59 -63.98
CA THR A 1194 34.97 34.83 -64.42
C THR A 1194 33.71 35.38 -63.73
N GLY A 1195 33.13 36.45 -64.28
CA GLY A 1195 32.09 37.22 -63.57
C GLY A 1195 31.40 38.33 -64.38
N SER A 1196 31.11 38.09 -65.66
CA SER A 1196 30.05 38.79 -66.40
C SER A 1196 29.43 37.74 -67.32
N ASP A 1197 28.10 37.66 -67.31
CA ASP A 1197 27.29 36.72 -68.10
C ASP A 1197 27.56 35.27 -67.61
N ASP A 1198 26.75 34.66 -66.73
CA ASP A 1198 25.30 34.53 -66.81
C ASP A 1198 24.59 34.56 -65.42
N THR A 1199 23.31 34.92 -65.40
CA THR A 1199 22.42 34.78 -64.22
C THR A 1199 21.46 33.60 -64.40
N GLY A 1200 21.65 32.49 -63.69
CA GLY A 1200 20.65 31.41 -63.70
C GLY A 1200 20.99 30.16 -62.87
N THR A 1201 20.31 29.99 -61.73
CA THR A 1201 20.31 28.80 -60.84
C THR A 1201 21.68 28.45 -60.23
N VAL A 1202 21.80 27.81 -59.06
CA VAL A 1202 20.96 26.83 -58.33
C VAL A 1202 20.91 27.18 -56.81
N GLN A 1203 19.93 26.65 -56.08
CA GLN A 1203 19.89 26.64 -54.59
C GLN A 1203 20.65 25.44 -54.03
#